data_AF-A0A7V8NMQ8-F1
#
_entry.id   AF-A0A7V8NMQ8-F1
#
_cell.length_a   1.000
_cell.length_b   1.000
_cell.length_c   1.000
_cell.angle_alpha   90.00
_cell.angle_beta   90.00
_cell.angle_gamma   90.00
#
_symmetry.space_group_name_H-M   'P 1'
#
loop_
_entity.id
_entity.type
_entity.pdbx_description
1 polymer ?
#
loop_
_entity_poly.entity_id
_entity_poly.type
_entity_poly.pdbx_seq_one_letter_code
_entity_poly.pdbx_strand_id
1 'polypeptide(L)'
;TIFSLRVQRPPLTQPPEPPNEIASWLEPGWDDPFHFALVAESREEPQGNGASLTIQFAGDPARTAALRRWAVLRDEWARSEKPARQAMQLFETFYSLYGRIDREAERVELILGDGILSWQRAEGAIFHPVLLQRLQLQFDASVPEFTLSEAEYPVELYSALFQSMADVDGRVIGRCREELEQGGFHPLYNGTTSNFLKRMVVQLSPRGEFLEDSAPRGAQPDPRIGRDPVIFLRPRTLGFAAAIEGILADLRTREDLPWSLLNIVGEESPIPDAEPENSEASESVAAENGVDVLLSKPANPEQIRIARQLEEHGGVLVQGPPGTGKTHTIGNLIGHLLAQGKSVLVTSHTTKALRMVRHHIVPELRPLCVSVLESDLDSRKQLESAVGAIAERLSRADGRALEGEAKKFESQRHDLMKKLQELRSQLSEARAEEYREVTLGEKHWSPADAARKVSQEKEFYGWVPGPVAVVAPLPLSSGELTDLYRTNVSLSAEDEAALSGPLPEMQDLPRPEDFDAFVSERNRLGMEDLDLCSELWQAGAPEGTTEEFEALIGNLTQAVAPLCGNDKWKLAAVYAGKYAGAHRQPWEQLVHLVRRVHQQAANAEESLVKYGPQLPEAPDLEEQLRVATEILGHLEQGGKVGSFTLLTHKAWNQFIDSAKVNRGRPRSLEHFRALHTLAQLANLRRELSARWDRQMASLGAPASSRMGEQPEKTLMQYCDSIEDCLSWHERTWLPLQQQLADVGFRWEKFLAEQPAVLGAEGELLRLGQAVSNALLPILDSRHKKLRVLELEEEFRDLKGRHKPTPRSSRAAKILVQLQKAIHEEDCRAYREAYDLLLELKSRQADLDLRRGLLSKLESAAPAWAAAIRNRTGVHGRGEPPRDPAAAWIWRQLNDELDRRAEVSLEALQSKIEKLREQVQNIE
;
A
#
# COMPACT_ATOMS: atom_id res chain seq x y z
N THR A 1 -11.41 -60.97 62.25
CA THR A 1 -10.06 -60.40 62.21
C THR A 1 -9.30 -61.20 61.19
N ILE A 2 -8.92 -60.48 60.15
CA ILE A 2 -8.37 -60.91 58.86
C ILE A 2 -6.91 -61.31 59.11
N PHE A 3 -6.46 -62.45 58.57
CA PHE A 3 -5.17 -63.09 58.85
C PHE A 3 -4.00 -62.09 58.94
N SER A 4 -3.17 -62.21 59.99
CA SER A 4 -1.99 -61.38 60.22
C SER A 4 -0.85 -62.23 60.79
N LEU A 5 0.24 -62.37 60.04
CA LEU A 5 1.49 -62.97 60.50
C LEU A 5 2.57 -61.88 60.59
N ARG A 6 3.27 -61.81 61.72
CA ARG A 6 4.38 -60.87 61.92
C ARG A 6 5.68 -61.61 62.18
N VAL A 7 6.74 -61.18 61.51
CA VAL A 7 8.09 -61.76 61.61
C VAL A 7 9.07 -60.63 61.90
N GLN A 8 9.49 -60.52 63.16
CA GLN A 8 10.48 -59.54 63.61
C GLN A 8 11.88 -60.14 63.57
N ARG A 9 12.89 -59.34 63.24
CA ARG A 9 14.30 -59.76 63.30
C ARG A 9 14.70 -60.12 64.74
N PRO A 10 15.09 -61.37 65.04
CA PRO A 10 15.48 -61.76 66.39
C PRO A 10 16.90 -61.28 66.71
N PRO A 11 17.22 -60.99 68.00
CA PRO A 11 18.59 -60.76 68.43
C PRO A 11 19.36 -62.09 68.45
N LEU A 12 20.49 -62.15 67.73
CA LEU A 12 21.41 -63.28 67.77
C LEU A 12 22.53 -63.00 68.77
N THR A 13 22.93 -64.02 69.52
CA THR A 13 23.97 -63.91 70.55
C THR A 13 25.18 -64.78 70.22
N GLN A 14 26.36 -64.34 70.65
CA GLN A 14 27.59 -65.13 70.47
C GLN A 14 27.67 -66.25 71.53
N PRO A 15 28.29 -67.39 71.20
CA PRO A 15 28.55 -68.43 72.19
C PRO A 15 29.42 -67.89 73.33
N PRO A 16 29.32 -68.45 74.54
CA PRO A 16 30.22 -68.08 75.63
C PRO A 16 31.68 -68.35 75.24
N GLU A 17 32.58 -67.41 75.52
CA GLU A 17 34.00 -67.58 75.19
C GLU A 17 34.60 -68.81 75.88
N PRO A 18 35.30 -69.69 75.13
CA PRO A 18 35.93 -70.85 75.72
C PRO A 18 37.13 -70.43 76.59
N PRO A 19 37.30 -70.99 77.80
CA PRO A 19 38.49 -70.78 78.61
C PRO A 19 39.78 -71.11 77.85
N ASN A 20 40.87 -70.35 78.12
CA ASN A 20 42.17 -70.50 77.45
C ASN A 20 42.71 -71.94 77.48
N GLU A 21 42.39 -72.69 78.52
CA GLU A 21 42.80 -74.08 78.72
C GLU A 21 42.20 -75.03 77.66
N ILE A 22 41.02 -74.71 77.12
CA ILE A 22 40.31 -75.56 76.14
C ILE A 22 40.16 -74.90 74.77
N ALA A 23 40.30 -73.59 74.65
CA ALA A 23 40.07 -72.83 73.41
C ALA A 23 40.87 -73.39 72.22
N SER A 24 42.13 -73.76 72.46
CA SER A 24 43.03 -74.29 71.43
C SER A 24 42.89 -75.81 71.17
N TRP A 25 41.91 -76.46 71.82
CA TRP A 25 41.59 -77.88 71.69
C TRP A 25 40.22 -78.13 71.06
N LEU A 26 39.37 -77.10 70.92
CA LEU A 26 38.04 -77.23 70.33
C LEU A 26 38.11 -77.46 68.82
N GLU A 27 37.33 -78.43 68.34
CA GLU A 27 37.19 -78.70 66.90
C GLU A 27 36.28 -77.66 66.22
N PRO A 28 36.45 -77.39 64.92
CA PRO A 28 35.59 -76.47 64.17
C PRO A 28 34.10 -76.80 64.31
N GLY A 29 33.25 -75.78 64.46
CA GLY A 29 31.79 -75.93 64.64
C GLY A 29 31.33 -75.88 66.11
N TRP A 30 32.25 -75.73 67.07
CA TRP A 30 31.91 -75.51 68.47
C TRP A 30 31.08 -74.24 68.71
N ASP A 31 31.14 -73.28 67.80
CA ASP A 31 30.44 -71.99 67.82
C ASP A 31 29.06 -72.00 67.13
N ASP A 32 28.61 -73.17 66.66
CA ASP A 32 27.27 -73.37 66.07
C ASP A 32 26.34 -74.09 67.08
N PRO A 33 25.18 -73.49 67.45
CA PRO A 33 24.26 -74.10 68.40
C PRO A 33 23.62 -75.40 67.89
N PHE A 34 23.63 -75.69 66.58
CA PHE A 34 23.14 -76.94 66.00
C PHE A 34 24.15 -78.09 66.08
N HIS A 35 25.43 -77.79 66.34
CA HIS A 35 26.50 -78.77 66.49
C HIS A 35 26.87 -78.99 67.96
N PHE A 36 27.45 -80.15 68.27
CA PHE A 36 28.04 -80.43 69.58
C PHE A 36 29.47 -79.88 69.64
N ALA A 37 29.90 -79.37 70.79
CA ALA A 37 31.30 -78.99 70.99
C ALA A 37 32.14 -80.25 71.23
N LEU A 38 33.06 -80.52 70.30
CA LEU A 38 34.03 -81.60 70.38
C LEU A 38 35.42 -81.04 70.65
N VAL A 39 36.27 -81.84 71.29
CA VAL A 39 37.68 -81.52 71.57
C VAL A 39 38.58 -82.55 70.93
N ALA A 40 39.72 -82.12 70.40
CA ALA A 40 40.75 -83.02 69.89
C ALA A 40 41.31 -83.89 71.03
N GLU A 41 41.34 -85.22 70.83
CA GLU A 41 41.79 -86.16 71.87
C GLU A 41 43.27 -85.95 72.24
N SER A 42 44.10 -85.57 71.27
CA SER A 42 45.52 -85.30 71.48
C SER A 42 46.02 -84.17 70.56
N ARG A 43 47.08 -83.50 70.98
CA ARG A 43 47.75 -82.43 70.22
C ARG A 43 49.26 -82.56 70.37
N GLU A 44 49.98 -82.28 69.29
CA GLU A 44 51.44 -82.17 69.33
C GLU A 44 51.88 -80.77 69.73
N GLU A 45 52.70 -80.67 70.77
CA GLU A 45 53.33 -79.41 71.19
C GLU A 45 54.85 -79.50 70.95
N PRO A 46 55.43 -78.58 70.16
CA PRO A 46 56.85 -78.63 69.83
C PRO A 46 57.70 -78.30 71.06
N GLN A 47 58.61 -79.19 71.45
CA GLN A 47 59.65 -78.86 72.41
C GLN A 47 60.82 -78.19 71.67
N GLY A 48 61.42 -77.17 72.28
CA GLY A 48 62.48 -76.34 71.71
C GLY A 48 63.78 -77.06 71.30
N ASN A 49 63.82 -78.40 71.38
CA ASN A 49 64.88 -79.29 70.92
C ASN A 49 64.53 -80.04 69.61
N GLY A 50 63.42 -79.71 68.94
CA GLY A 50 63.00 -80.32 67.68
C GLY A 50 62.25 -81.65 67.82
N ALA A 51 61.88 -82.06 69.04
CA ALA A 51 60.98 -83.18 69.30
C ALA A 51 59.55 -82.66 69.60
N SER A 52 58.52 -83.30 69.03
CA SER A 52 57.12 -83.01 69.37
C SER A 52 56.67 -83.86 70.55
N LEU A 53 56.06 -83.24 71.57
CA LEU A 53 55.41 -83.95 72.67
C LEU A 53 53.93 -84.11 72.34
N THR A 54 53.43 -85.34 72.24
CA THR A 54 51.99 -85.61 72.16
C THR A 54 51.37 -85.44 73.53
N ILE A 55 50.54 -84.41 73.68
CA ILE A 55 49.77 -84.14 74.88
C ILE A 55 48.37 -84.68 74.67
N GLN A 56 47.89 -85.47 75.62
CA GLN A 56 46.51 -85.97 75.64
C GLN A 56 45.62 -84.92 76.31
N PHE A 57 44.43 -84.65 75.77
CA PHE A 57 43.48 -83.69 76.36
C PHE A 57 43.11 -84.08 77.79
N ALA A 58 42.85 -85.38 78.02
CA ALA A 58 42.53 -85.95 79.32
C ALA A 58 43.74 -86.05 80.29
N GLY A 59 44.95 -85.74 79.84
CA GLY A 59 46.16 -85.75 80.67
C GLY A 59 46.21 -84.62 81.71
N ASP A 60 45.36 -83.59 81.55
CA ASP A 60 45.23 -82.48 82.49
C ASP A 60 43.79 -82.41 83.05
N PRO A 61 43.59 -82.69 84.35
CA PRO A 61 42.29 -82.58 85.02
C PRO A 61 41.67 -81.18 84.92
N ALA A 62 42.48 -80.11 84.80
CA ALA A 62 41.98 -78.75 84.67
C ALA A 62 41.22 -78.54 83.34
N ARG A 63 41.69 -79.13 82.24
CA ARG A 63 41.05 -79.05 80.91
C ARG A 63 39.70 -79.76 80.88
N THR A 64 39.63 -80.96 81.46
CA THR A 64 38.36 -81.71 81.54
C THR A 64 37.35 -81.03 82.45
N ALA A 65 37.78 -80.41 83.56
CA ALA A 65 36.92 -79.61 84.42
C ALA A 65 36.46 -78.28 83.76
N ALA A 66 37.34 -77.61 83.02
CA ALA A 66 37.01 -76.42 82.24
C ALA A 66 35.99 -76.72 81.13
N LEU A 67 36.19 -77.81 80.38
CA LEU A 67 35.26 -78.27 79.35
C LEU A 67 33.87 -78.55 79.92
N ARG A 68 33.76 -79.27 81.04
CA ARG A 68 32.46 -79.56 81.66
C ARG A 68 31.71 -78.30 82.09
N ARG A 69 32.42 -77.32 82.68
CA ARG A 69 31.80 -76.06 83.12
C ARG A 69 31.35 -75.20 81.93
N TRP A 70 32.20 -75.08 80.91
CA TRP A 70 31.88 -74.31 79.71
C TRP A 70 30.79 -74.97 78.86
N ALA A 71 30.76 -76.31 78.77
CA ALA A 71 29.73 -77.03 78.02
C ALA A 71 28.32 -76.76 78.53
N VAL A 72 28.11 -76.63 79.85
CA VAL A 72 26.80 -76.26 80.43
C VAL A 72 26.35 -74.87 79.95
N LEU A 73 27.24 -73.88 80.03
CA LEU A 73 26.95 -72.51 79.59
C LEU A 73 26.68 -72.46 78.08
N ARG A 74 27.44 -73.24 77.30
CA ARG A 74 27.24 -73.37 75.85
C ARG A 74 25.90 -74.03 75.51
N ASP A 75 25.52 -75.10 76.21
CA ASP A 75 24.27 -75.81 75.95
C ASP A 75 23.04 -74.96 76.32
N GLU A 76 23.12 -74.15 77.38
CA GLU A 76 22.09 -73.16 77.71
C GLU A 76 21.94 -72.10 76.63
N TRP A 77 23.07 -71.54 76.16
CA TRP A 77 23.08 -70.63 75.01
C TRP A 77 22.51 -71.30 73.76
N ALA A 78 22.89 -72.54 73.45
CA ALA A 78 22.41 -73.23 72.26
C ALA A 78 20.89 -73.48 72.29
N ARG A 79 20.28 -73.68 73.48
CA ARG A 79 18.83 -73.84 73.62
C ARG A 79 18.06 -72.55 73.33
N SER A 80 18.57 -71.39 73.76
CA SER A 80 17.93 -70.10 73.47
C SER A 80 18.23 -69.60 72.05
N GLU A 81 19.43 -69.88 71.54
CA GLU A 81 19.89 -69.43 70.22
C GLU A 81 19.24 -70.23 69.07
N LYS A 82 18.92 -71.53 69.26
CA LYS A 82 18.28 -72.36 68.21
C LYS A 82 16.97 -71.77 67.66
N PRO A 83 15.96 -71.43 68.49
CA PRO A 83 14.75 -70.76 68.00
C PRO A 83 15.03 -69.39 67.37
N ALA A 84 15.99 -68.62 67.90
CA ALA A 84 16.36 -67.31 67.35
C ALA A 84 16.97 -67.44 65.95
N ARG A 85 17.84 -68.42 65.71
CA ARG A 85 18.39 -68.70 64.37
C ARG A 85 17.33 -69.22 63.40
N GLN A 86 16.37 -70.05 63.86
CA GLN A 86 15.23 -70.47 63.04
C GLN A 86 14.32 -69.29 62.67
N ALA A 87 14.04 -68.38 63.61
CA ALA A 87 13.30 -67.16 63.34
C ALA A 87 14.06 -66.21 62.41
N MET A 88 15.40 -66.14 62.50
CA MET A 88 16.23 -65.39 61.57
C MET A 88 16.15 -65.97 60.16
N GLN A 89 16.20 -67.29 59.99
CA GLN A 89 16.01 -67.94 58.69
C GLN A 89 14.64 -67.61 58.08
N LEU A 90 13.58 -67.58 58.91
CA LEU A 90 12.26 -67.15 58.46
C LEU A 90 12.26 -65.67 58.04
N PHE A 91 12.87 -64.79 58.84
CA PHE A 91 13.02 -63.38 58.52
C PHE A 91 13.78 -63.17 57.19
N GLU A 92 14.89 -63.86 56.97
CA GLU A 92 15.65 -63.85 55.72
C GLU A 92 14.82 -64.36 54.53
N THR A 93 13.98 -65.38 54.75
CA THR A 93 13.05 -65.89 53.74
C THR A 93 12.02 -64.84 53.35
N PHE A 94 11.41 -64.16 54.33
CA PHE A 94 10.48 -63.05 54.09
C PHE A 94 11.15 -61.84 53.46
N TYR A 95 12.41 -61.56 53.81
CA TYR A 95 13.20 -60.50 53.20
C TYR A 95 13.49 -60.79 51.72
N SER A 96 13.88 -62.02 51.41
CA SER A 96 14.06 -62.50 50.03
C SER A 96 12.75 -62.45 49.24
N LEU A 97 11.64 -62.88 49.86
CA LEU A 97 10.30 -62.83 49.29
C LEU A 97 9.86 -61.39 49.01
N TYR A 98 10.05 -60.48 49.97
CA TYR A 98 9.76 -59.06 49.82
C TYR A 98 10.56 -58.45 48.68
N GLY A 99 11.88 -58.71 48.61
CA GLY A 99 12.72 -58.24 47.52
C GLY A 99 12.37 -58.85 46.16
N ARG A 100 11.79 -60.05 46.10
CA ARG A 100 11.25 -60.64 44.87
C ARG A 100 9.93 -59.99 44.47
N ILE A 101 9.00 -59.82 45.41
CA ILE A 101 7.72 -59.14 45.17
C ILE A 101 7.96 -57.70 44.73
N ASP A 102 8.88 -56.97 45.34
CA ASP A 102 9.20 -55.59 44.94
C ASP A 102 9.75 -55.50 43.51
N ARG A 103 10.60 -56.46 43.10
CA ARG A 103 11.14 -56.53 41.73
C ARG A 103 10.13 -57.02 40.69
N GLU A 104 9.22 -57.91 41.08
CA GLU A 104 8.27 -58.60 40.19
C GLU A 104 6.80 -58.26 40.51
N ALA A 105 6.54 -57.11 41.13
CA ALA A 105 5.21 -56.75 41.68
C ALA A 105 4.07 -56.79 40.65
N GLU A 106 4.40 -56.53 39.38
CA GLU A 106 3.49 -56.55 38.24
C GLU A 106 3.25 -57.96 37.70
N ARG A 107 4.15 -58.90 37.98
CA ARG A 107 4.15 -60.27 37.44
C ARG A 107 3.64 -61.29 38.42
N VAL A 108 3.90 -61.12 39.71
CA VAL A 108 3.51 -62.09 40.74
C VAL A 108 2.66 -61.45 41.82
N GLU A 109 1.83 -62.27 42.45
CA GLU A 109 1.08 -61.91 43.64
C GLU A 109 1.19 -63.02 44.70
N LEU A 110 1.08 -62.62 45.96
CA LEU A 110 1.18 -63.51 47.11
C LEU A 110 -0.20 -63.98 47.51
N ILE A 111 -0.39 -65.29 47.58
CA ILE A 111 -1.69 -65.93 47.76
C ILE A 111 -1.66 -66.87 48.95
N LEU A 112 -2.73 -66.84 49.74
CA LEU A 112 -3.12 -67.89 50.66
C LEU A 112 -4.09 -68.82 49.94
N GLY A 113 -3.66 -70.05 49.64
CA GLY A 113 -4.48 -71.06 48.99
C GLY A 113 -4.93 -72.15 49.95
N ASP A 114 -6.15 -72.66 49.78
CA ASP A 114 -6.65 -73.87 50.45
C ASP A 114 -7.49 -74.73 49.48
N GLY A 115 -7.77 -75.96 49.89
CA GLY A 115 -8.46 -76.97 49.06
C GLY A 115 -7.57 -77.43 47.91
N ILE A 116 -6.47 -78.11 48.23
CA ILE A 116 -5.55 -78.69 47.25
C ILE A 116 -6.27 -79.76 46.45
N LEU A 117 -6.56 -79.45 45.19
CA LEU A 117 -7.10 -80.38 44.22
C LEU A 117 -5.97 -81.24 43.65
N SER A 118 -6.07 -82.55 43.84
CA SER A 118 -5.25 -83.57 43.21
C SER A 118 -6.07 -84.34 42.17
N TRP A 119 -5.62 -84.33 40.92
CA TRP A 119 -6.28 -85.07 39.85
C TRP A 119 -5.33 -85.42 38.69
N GLN A 120 -5.19 -86.70 38.37
CA GLN A 120 -4.44 -87.20 37.23
C GLN A 120 -5.33 -87.25 35.99
N ARG A 121 -4.91 -86.57 34.92
CA ARG A 121 -5.67 -86.44 33.67
C ARG A 121 -4.81 -86.78 32.46
N ALA A 122 -5.44 -86.87 31.28
CA ALA A 122 -4.73 -87.12 30.03
C ALA A 122 -3.84 -85.93 29.63
N GLU A 123 -4.26 -84.72 29.99
CA GLU A 123 -3.60 -83.45 29.71
C GLU A 123 -2.48 -83.13 30.72
N GLY A 124 -2.46 -83.80 31.88
CA GLY A 124 -1.47 -83.58 32.93
C GLY A 124 -1.99 -83.88 34.33
N ALA A 125 -1.07 -83.87 35.31
CA ALA A 125 -1.40 -83.98 36.73
C ALA A 125 -1.72 -82.61 37.31
N ILE A 126 -2.79 -82.50 38.09
CA ILE A 126 -3.18 -81.30 38.81
C ILE A 126 -2.88 -81.51 40.28
N PHE A 127 -2.20 -80.54 40.88
CA PHE A 127 -1.93 -80.47 42.31
C PHE A 127 -1.86 -79.00 42.71
N HIS A 128 -3.02 -78.38 42.98
CA HIS A 128 -3.09 -76.94 43.20
C HIS A 128 -4.29 -76.55 44.09
N PRO A 129 -4.16 -75.55 44.99
CA PRO A 129 -5.29 -75.02 45.76
C PRO A 129 -6.35 -74.36 44.87
N VAL A 130 -7.63 -74.57 45.18
CA VAL A 130 -8.74 -74.02 44.39
C VAL A 130 -9.37 -72.77 45.00
N LEU A 131 -9.23 -72.56 46.31
CA LEU A 131 -9.70 -71.35 47.00
C LEU A 131 -8.50 -70.46 47.34
N LEU A 132 -8.53 -69.21 46.89
CA LEU A 132 -7.38 -68.31 46.93
C LEU A 132 -7.76 -66.97 47.57
N GLN A 133 -7.01 -66.54 48.59
CA GLN A 133 -7.11 -65.22 49.20
C GLN A 133 -5.82 -64.45 48.96
N ARG A 134 -5.92 -63.21 48.45
CA ARG A 134 -4.73 -62.37 48.19
C ARG A 134 -4.16 -61.85 49.49
N LEU A 135 -2.83 -61.86 49.61
CA LEU A 135 -2.09 -61.33 50.75
C LEU A 135 -1.23 -60.14 50.35
N GLN A 136 -0.95 -59.27 51.32
CA GLN A 136 -0.01 -58.17 51.22
C GLN A 136 1.12 -58.36 52.23
N LEU A 137 2.36 -58.22 51.75
CA LEU A 137 3.57 -58.24 52.58
C LEU A 137 4.12 -56.81 52.73
N GLN A 138 4.26 -56.35 53.96
CA GLN A 138 4.78 -55.04 54.32
C GLN A 138 6.05 -55.18 55.17
N PHE A 139 7.00 -54.26 55.00
CA PHE A 139 8.22 -54.19 55.80
C PHE A 139 8.29 -52.84 56.51
N ASP A 140 8.44 -52.85 57.83
CA ASP A 140 8.76 -51.66 58.60
C ASP A 140 10.28 -51.58 58.83
N ALA A 141 10.91 -50.51 58.36
CA ALA A 141 12.35 -50.31 58.54
C ALA A 141 12.69 -49.72 59.91
N SER A 142 11.75 -49.05 60.57
CA SER A 142 11.93 -48.44 61.89
C SER A 142 11.98 -49.50 63.00
N VAL A 143 11.20 -50.56 62.84
CA VAL A 143 11.27 -51.80 63.63
C VAL A 143 11.38 -52.93 62.61
N PRO A 144 12.57 -53.55 62.39
CA PRO A 144 12.81 -54.48 61.28
C PRO A 144 11.92 -55.72 61.38
N GLU A 145 10.70 -55.59 60.83
CA GLU A 145 9.57 -56.50 60.98
C GLU A 145 8.82 -56.59 59.66
N PHE A 146 8.46 -57.80 59.29
CA PHE A 146 7.54 -58.08 58.20
C PHE A 146 6.13 -58.33 58.73
N THR A 147 5.14 -57.67 58.15
CA THR A 147 3.72 -57.96 58.38
C THR A 147 3.09 -58.51 57.11
N LEU A 148 2.56 -59.72 57.21
CA LEU A 148 1.75 -60.36 56.17
C LEU A 148 0.28 -60.29 56.57
N SER A 149 -0.52 -59.56 55.82
CA SER A 149 -1.96 -59.39 56.04
C SER A 149 -2.75 -59.78 54.80
N GLU A 150 -4.05 -60.03 54.91
CA GLU A 150 -4.88 -60.15 53.71
C GLU A 150 -5.00 -58.80 53.00
N ALA A 151 -5.07 -58.86 51.66
CA ALA A 151 -5.39 -57.71 50.83
C ALA A 151 -6.92 -57.53 50.76
N GLU A 152 -7.40 -56.35 50.39
CA GLU A 152 -8.84 -56.06 50.29
C GLU A 152 -9.45 -56.60 48.99
N TYR A 153 -9.24 -57.89 48.73
CA TYR A 153 -9.87 -58.63 47.64
C TYR A 153 -10.74 -59.75 48.20
N PRO A 154 -11.88 -60.06 47.55
CA PRO A 154 -12.69 -61.20 47.93
C PRO A 154 -11.94 -62.51 47.65
N VAL A 155 -12.31 -63.56 48.39
CA VAL A 155 -11.80 -64.91 48.16
C VAL A 155 -12.21 -65.37 46.75
N GLU A 156 -11.24 -65.89 46.01
CA GLU A 156 -11.37 -66.29 44.61
C GLU A 156 -11.45 -67.82 44.48
N LEU A 157 -12.35 -68.32 43.62
CA LEU A 157 -12.27 -69.68 43.11
C LEU A 157 -11.37 -69.69 41.87
N TYR A 158 -10.31 -70.49 41.88
CA TYR A 158 -9.35 -70.57 40.77
C TYR A 158 -9.91 -71.34 39.57
N SER A 159 -10.88 -70.71 38.89
CA SER A 159 -11.65 -71.28 37.79
C SER A 159 -10.82 -71.58 36.54
N ALA A 160 -9.67 -70.93 36.38
CA ALA A 160 -8.75 -71.12 35.26
C ALA A 160 -8.26 -72.58 35.14
N LEU A 161 -8.17 -73.32 36.26
CA LEU A 161 -7.81 -74.75 36.26
C LEU A 161 -8.77 -75.60 35.42
N PHE A 162 -10.04 -75.20 35.31
CA PHE A 162 -11.09 -76.00 34.70
C PHE A 162 -11.37 -75.61 33.23
N GLN A 163 -10.87 -74.46 32.76
CA GLN A 163 -11.16 -73.96 31.41
C GLN A 163 -10.65 -74.87 30.28
N SER A 164 -9.56 -75.62 30.52
CA SER A 164 -9.00 -76.55 29.54
C SER A 164 -9.58 -77.96 29.61
N MET A 165 -10.57 -78.22 30.46
CA MET A 165 -11.15 -79.55 30.68
C MET A 165 -12.46 -79.71 29.92
N ALA A 166 -12.46 -80.53 28.86
CA ALA A 166 -13.64 -80.72 28.00
C ALA A 166 -14.79 -81.49 28.67
N ASP A 167 -14.48 -82.29 29.68
CA ASP A 167 -15.39 -83.18 30.42
C ASP A 167 -15.86 -82.61 31.76
N VAL A 168 -15.39 -81.41 32.14
CA VAL A 168 -15.95 -80.65 33.26
C VAL A 168 -16.96 -79.64 32.72
N ASP A 169 -18.23 -79.76 33.14
CA ASP A 169 -19.27 -78.82 32.74
C ASP A 169 -19.01 -77.43 33.34
N GLY A 170 -18.73 -76.44 32.48
CA GLY A 170 -18.50 -75.05 32.88
C GLY A 170 -19.64 -74.42 33.70
N ARG A 171 -20.88 -74.92 33.56
CA ARG A 171 -22.04 -74.48 34.38
C ARG A 171 -21.91 -74.90 35.84
N VAL A 172 -21.17 -75.97 36.12
CA VAL A 172 -20.86 -76.40 37.50
C VAL A 172 -19.89 -75.42 38.14
N ILE A 173 -18.83 -75.04 37.43
CA ILE A 173 -17.84 -74.06 37.91
C ILE A 173 -18.48 -72.69 38.14
N GLY A 174 -19.36 -72.26 37.23
CA GLY A 174 -20.14 -71.02 37.40
C GLY A 174 -20.98 -71.03 38.69
N ARG A 175 -21.71 -72.11 38.97
CA ARG A 175 -22.49 -72.24 40.22
C ARG A 175 -21.61 -72.24 41.47
N CYS A 176 -20.46 -72.93 41.45
CA CYS A 176 -19.52 -72.91 42.58
C CYS A 176 -18.96 -71.50 42.84
N ARG A 177 -18.75 -70.70 41.79
CA ARG A 177 -18.31 -69.30 41.92
C ARG A 177 -19.40 -68.42 42.54
N GLU A 178 -20.65 -68.53 42.07
CA GLU A 178 -21.78 -67.81 42.65
C GLU A 178 -22.00 -68.18 44.13
N GLU A 179 -21.89 -69.48 44.46
CA GLU A 179 -21.97 -69.95 45.85
C GLU A 179 -20.86 -69.35 46.72
N LEU A 180 -19.63 -69.23 46.19
CA LEU A 180 -18.51 -68.58 46.88
C LEU A 180 -18.75 -67.09 47.14
N GLU A 181 -19.22 -66.35 46.13
CA GLU A 181 -19.50 -64.91 46.23
C GLU A 181 -20.61 -64.61 47.26
N GLN A 182 -21.55 -65.53 47.49
CA GLN A 182 -22.65 -65.38 48.45
C GLN A 182 -22.36 -66.01 49.83
N GLY A 183 -21.49 -67.02 49.89
CA GLY A 183 -21.33 -67.91 51.05
C GLY A 183 -20.25 -67.52 52.08
N GLY A 184 -19.43 -66.49 51.78
CA GLY A 184 -18.43 -65.97 52.71
C GLY A 184 -17.36 -66.99 53.14
N PHE A 185 -16.99 -67.92 52.25
CA PHE A 185 -15.98 -68.96 52.55
C PHE A 185 -14.58 -68.36 52.58
N HIS A 186 -13.71 -68.87 53.47
CA HIS A 186 -12.34 -68.39 53.63
C HIS A 186 -11.34 -69.56 53.76
N PRO A 187 -10.13 -69.48 53.18
CA PRO A 187 -9.11 -70.54 53.24
C PRO A 187 -8.73 -71.04 54.64
N LEU A 188 -8.85 -70.18 55.67
CA LEU A 188 -8.53 -70.53 57.06
C LEU A 188 -9.73 -70.92 57.92
N TYR A 189 -10.96 -70.82 57.40
CA TYR A 189 -12.16 -71.15 58.17
C TYR A 189 -12.50 -72.63 58.00
N ASN A 190 -12.69 -73.34 59.11
CA ASN A 190 -13.11 -74.74 59.10
C ASN A 190 -14.64 -74.83 59.04
N GLY A 191 -15.18 -75.99 58.64
CA GLY A 191 -16.63 -76.25 58.66
C GLY A 191 -17.37 -75.72 57.44
N THR A 192 -17.58 -74.40 57.30
CA THR A 192 -18.31 -73.83 56.14
C THR A 192 -17.53 -74.01 54.84
N THR A 193 -16.25 -73.66 54.84
CA THR A 193 -15.33 -73.89 53.71
C THR A 193 -15.14 -75.40 53.43
N SER A 194 -14.99 -76.23 54.47
CA SER A 194 -14.90 -77.69 54.31
C SER A 194 -16.12 -78.26 53.58
N ASN A 195 -17.32 -77.81 53.96
CA ASN A 195 -18.57 -78.25 53.33
C ASN A 195 -18.69 -77.77 51.88
N PHE A 196 -18.23 -76.55 51.57
CA PHE A 196 -18.15 -76.04 50.21
C PHE A 196 -17.22 -76.90 49.33
N LEU A 197 -15.99 -77.14 49.78
CA LEU A 197 -15.01 -77.97 49.05
C LEU A 197 -15.49 -79.41 48.86
N LYS A 198 -16.16 -79.97 49.88
CA LYS A 198 -16.79 -81.30 49.80
C LYS A 198 -17.91 -81.36 48.76
N ARG A 199 -18.76 -80.33 48.66
CA ARG A 199 -19.77 -80.24 47.59
C ARG A 199 -19.12 -80.08 46.22
N MET A 200 -18.11 -79.23 46.12
CA MET A 200 -17.39 -78.95 44.89
C MET A 200 -16.77 -80.23 44.29
N VAL A 201 -16.03 -81.02 45.07
CA VAL A 201 -15.36 -82.23 44.53
C VAL A 201 -16.35 -83.29 44.04
N VAL A 202 -17.52 -83.43 44.69
CA VAL A 202 -18.58 -84.36 44.29
C VAL A 202 -19.30 -83.88 43.02
N GLN A 203 -19.43 -82.56 42.83
CA GLN A 203 -19.98 -81.99 41.59
C GLN A 203 -19.01 -82.12 40.41
N LEU A 204 -17.69 -82.16 40.67
CA LEU A 204 -16.68 -82.41 39.63
C LEU A 204 -16.65 -83.88 39.18
N SER A 205 -16.83 -84.84 40.09
CA SER A 205 -16.92 -86.27 39.75
C SER A 205 -17.73 -87.04 40.79
N PRO A 206 -18.55 -88.04 40.36
CA PRO A 206 -19.23 -88.96 41.27
C PRO A 206 -18.29 -89.74 42.21
N ARG A 207 -17.01 -89.86 41.86
CA ARG A 207 -15.97 -90.53 42.67
C ARG A 207 -15.07 -89.54 43.43
N GLY A 208 -15.45 -88.27 43.49
CA GLY A 208 -14.70 -87.23 44.16
C GLY A 208 -14.57 -87.46 45.68
N GLU A 209 -13.38 -87.29 46.23
CA GLU A 209 -13.09 -87.50 47.65
C GLU A 209 -12.59 -86.20 48.32
N PHE A 210 -13.07 -85.92 49.53
CA PHE A 210 -12.64 -84.77 50.31
C PHE A 210 -11.84 -85.21 51.55
N LEU A 211 -10.69 -84.59 51.80
CA LEU A 211 -9.81 -84.84 52.95
C LEU A 211 -9.73 -83.58 53.83
N GLU A 212 -10.17 -83.68 55.08
CA GLU A 212 -10.32 -82.48 55.93
C GLU A 212 -9.01 -82.00 56.58
N ASP A 213 -8.13 -82.92 56.96
CA ASP A 213 -6.93 -82.62 57.78
C ASP A 213 -5.60 -82.91 57.08
N SER A 214 -5.60 -83.12 55.75
CA SER A 214 -4.36 -83.34 55.01
C SER A 214 -4.51 -83.05 53.52
N ALA A 215 -3.40 -82.62 52.90
CA ALA A 215 -3.25 -82.59 51.46
C ALA A 215 -3.33 -84.01 50.85
N PRO A 216 -3.89 -84.17 49.63
CA PRO A 216 -3.85 -85.45 48.94
C PRO A 216 -2.42 -85.91 48.65
N ARG A 217 -2.16 -87.23 48.68
CA ARG A 217 -0.84 -87.79 48.33
C ARG A 217 -0.70 -88.00 46.83
N GLY A 218 0.04 -87.11 46.17
CA GLY A 218 0.33 -87.19 44.72
C GLY A 218 -0.94 -87.13 43.86
N ALA A 219 -0.78 -87.25 42.54
CA ALA A 219 -1.88 -87.23 41.58
C ALA A 219 -2.66 -88.56 41.59
N GLN A 220 -3.99 -88.48 41.68
CA GLN A 220 -4.89 -89.64 41.75
C GLN A 220 -5.84 -89.67 40.55
N PRO A 221 -6.27 -90.84 40.05
CA PRO A 221 -7.14 -90.93 38.87
C PRO A 221 -8.53 -90.28 39.05
N ASP A 222 -9.08 -90.33 40.27
CA ASP A 222 -10.31 -89.63 40.66
C ASP A 222 -9.96 -88.33 41.42
N PRO A 223 -10.74 -87.24 41.28
CA PRO A 223 -10.40 -85.95 41.88
C PRO A 223 -10.49 -86.01 43.41
N ARG A 224 -9.46 -85.51 44.09
CA ARG A 224 -9.46 -85.35 45.54
C ARG A 224 -9.19 -83.91 45.92
N ILE A 225 -9.95 -83.36 46.85
CA ILE A 225 -9.67 -82.05 47.44
C ILE A 225 -9.30 -82.27 48.90
N GLY A 226 -8.06 -81.91 49.28
CA GLY A 226 -7.61 -81.95 50.67
C GLY A 226 -7.31 -80.56 51.19
N ARG A 227 -7.56 -80.31 52.48
CA ARG A 227 -7.22 -79.01 53.08
C ARG A 227 -5.85 -79.04 53.73
N ASP A 228 -5.05 -78.05 53.36
CA ASP A 228 -3.68 -77.82 53.84
C ASP A 228 -3.29 -76.42 53.34
N PRO A 229 -3.62 -75.36 54.10
CA PRO A 229 -3.45 -73.99 53.63
C PRO A 229 -1.98 -73.67 53.34
N VAL A 230 -1.72 -73.12 52.15
CA VAL A 230 -0.37 -72.81 51.66
C VAL A 230 -0.24 -71.35 51.27
N ILE A 231 0.91 -70.76 51.57
CA ILE A 231 1.28 -69.43 51.07
C ILE A 231 2.22 -69.63 49.89
N PHE A 232 1.86 -69.07 48.74
CA PHE A 232 2.67 -69.21 47.52
C PHE A 232 2.58 -67.97 46.64
N LEU A 233 3.57 -67.83 45.75
CA LEU A 233 3.56 -66.82 44.70
C LEU A 233 2.93 -67.42 43.44
N ARG A 234 1.96 -66.72 42.84
CA ARG A 234 1.45 -67.04 41.51
C ARG A 234 1.67 -65.88 40.53
N PRO A 235 1.75 -66.14 39.21
CA PRO A 235 1.66 -65.08 38.22
C PRO A 235 0.32 -64.35 38.33
N ARG A 236 0.32 -63.01 38.23
CA ARG A 236 -0.92 -62.23 38.20
C ARG A 236 -1.76 -62.61 36.98
N THR A 237 -3.01 -62.98 37.22
CA THR A 237 -4.00 -63.13 36.16
C THR A 237 -4.48 -61.75 35.73
N LEU A 238 -4.08 -61.31 34.54
CA LEU A 238 -4.36 -59.97 33.99
C LEU A 238 -5.85 -59.71 33.68
N GLY A 239 -6.74 -60.67 33.99
CA GLY A 239 -8.18 -60.50 33.83
C GLY A 239 -8.65 -60.30 32.38
N PHE A 240 -7.79 -60.57 31.39
CA PHE A 240 -8.09 -60.31 29.98
C PHE A 240 -9.38 -60.97 29.51
N ALA A 241 -9.67 -62.19 29.94
CA ALA A 241 -10.91 -62.88 29.57
C ALA A 241 -12.15 -62.08 30.01
N ALA A 242 -12.18 -61.63 31.27
CA ALA A 242 -13.28 -60.81 31.80
C ALA A 242 -13.36 -59.43 31.12
N ALA A 243 -12.21 -58.79 30.86
CA ALA A 243 -12.16 -57.50 30.16
C ALA A 243 -12.66 -57.63 28.71
N ILE A 244 -12.27 -58.68 28.00
CA ILE A 244 -12.71 -58.96 26.62
C ILE A 244 -14.22 -59.23 26.59
N GLU A 245 -14.74 -60.05 27.51
CA GLU A 245 -16.19 -60.26 27.61
C GLU A 245 -16.95 -58.96 27.89
N GLY A 246 -16.42 -58.10 28.77
CA GLY A 246 -16.96 -56.78 29.03
C GLY A 246 -16.96 -55.87 27.79
N ILE A 247 -15.84 -55.81 27.05
CA ILE A 247 -15.74 -55.06 25.79
C ILE A 247 -16.73 -55.60 24.75
N LEU A 248 -16.84 -56.92 24.61
CA LEU A 248 -17.80 -57.56 23.70
C LEU A 248 -19.25 -57.27 24.08
N ALA A 249 -19.56 -57.11 25.37
CA ALA A 249 -20.87 -56.70 25.84
C ALA A 249 -21.16 -55.23 25.50
N ASP A 250 -20.20 -54.32 25.73
CA ASP A 250 -20.31 -52.88 25.41
C ASP A 250 -20.47 -52.63 23.90
N LEU A 251 -19.64 -53.29 23.08
CA LEU A 251 -19.68 -53.19 21.63
C LEU A 251 -21.01 -53.63 21.00
N ARG A 252 -21.81 -54.45 21.69
CA ARG A 252 -23.14 -54.85 21.19
C ARG A 252 -24.15 -53.70 21.20
N THR A 253 -23.91 -52.65 21.99
CA THR A 253 -24.85 -51.54 22.21
C THR A 253 -24.28 -50.17 21.85
N ARG A 254 -22.97 -50.07 21.61
CA ARG A 254 -22.28 -48.80 21.39
C ARG A 254 -22.23 -48.41 19.90
N GLU A 255 -22.61 -47.17 19.58
CA GLU A 255 -22.65 -46.65 18.20
C GLU A 255 -21.51 -45.66 17.87
N ASP A 256 -20.78 -45.14 18.88
CA ASP A 256 -19.80 -44.05 18.75
C ASP A 256 -18.34 -44.50 18.88
N LEU A 257 -17.86 -45.28 17.91
CA LEU A 257 -16.47 -45.78 17.92
C LEU A 257 -15.48 -44.72 17.39
N PRO A 258 -14.33 -44.50 18.06
CA PRO A 258 -13.28 -43.61 17.57
C PRO A 258 -12.74 -44.02 16.20
N TRP A 259 -12.61 -43.06 15.28
CA TRP A 259 -12.03 -43.30 13.96
C TRP A 259 -10.62 -43.89 14.00
N SER A 260 -9.83 -43.56 15.02
CA SER A 260 -8.51 -44.18 15.22
C SER A 260 -8.57 -45.71 15.40
N LEU A 261 -9.66 -46.26 15.94
CA LEU A 261 -9.88 -47.71 16.06
C LEU A 261 -10.48 -48.29 14.77
N LEU A 262 -11.38 -47.56 14.12
CA LEU A 262 -11.98 -47.94 12.83
C LEU A 262 -10.92 -48.03 11.71
N ASN A 263 -9.98 -47.09 11.67
CA ASN A 263 -8.84 -47.11 10.75
C ASN A 263 -7.95 -48.34 10.95
N ILE A 264 -7.78 -48.84 12.18
CA ILE A 264 -6.98 -50.04 12.46
C ILE A 264 -7.65 -51.30 11.91
N VAL A 265 -8.99 -51.34 11.87
CA VAL A 265 -9.77 -52.47 11.31
C VAL A 265 -10.08 -52.32 9.82
N GLY A 266 -9.58 -51.25 9.17
CA GLY A 266 -9.63 -51.05 7.72
C GLY A 266 -10.82 -50.20 7.21
N GLU A 267 -11.53 -49.51 8.10
CA GLU A 267 -12.54 -48.52 7.72
C GLU A 267 -11.88 -47.16 7.49
N GLU A 268 -12.14 -46.50 6.36
CA GLU A 268 -11.52 -45.22 6.01
C GLU A 268 -12.31 -44.05 6.61
N SER A 269 -11.60 -43.10 7.20
CA SER A 269 -12.21 -41.87 7.72
C SER A 269 -12.76 -41.00 6.57
N PRO A 270 -13.91 -40.34 6.73
CA PRO A 270 -14.46 -39.43 5.72
C PRO A 270 -13.68 -38.10 5.56
N ILE A 271 -12.60 -37.91 6.31
CA ILE A 271 -11.73 -36.73 6.21
C ILE A 271 -10.78 -36.97 5.01
N PRO A 272 -10.84 -36.15 3.94
CA PRO A 272 -10.03 -36.39 2.75
C PRO A 272 -8.53 -36.31 3.05
N ASP A 273 -7.78 -37.28 2.54
CA ASP A 273 -6.33 -37.31 2.57
C ASP A 273 -5.77 -36.01 1.95
N ALA A 274 -5.19 -35.14 2.77
CA ALA A 274 -4.29 -34.13 2.26
C ALA A 274 -3.01 -34.87 1.81
N GLU A 275 -2.82 -35.00 0.49
CA GLU A 275 -1.60 -35.61 -0.06
C GLU A 275 -0.34 -34.98 0.54
N PRO A 276 0.71 -35.76 0.82
CA PRO A 276 1.98 -35.24 1.29
C PRO A 276 2.75 -34.64 0.12
N GLU A 277 2.37 -33.46 -0.34
CA GLU A 277 3.20 -32.71 -1.29
C GLU A 277 4.46 -32.19 -0.59
N ASN A 278 5.61 -32.54 -1.17
CA ASN A 278 6.92 -31.99 -0.86
C ASN A 278 6.84 -30.46 -0.75
N SER A 279 6.97 -29.89 0.44
CA SER A 279 7.15 -28.45 0.60
C SER A 279 7.67 -28.08 1.98
N GLU A 280 8.96 -27.76 2.03
CA GLU A 280 9.55 -26.85 3.04
C GLU A 280 8.85 -25.46 3.02
N ALA A 281 7.95 -25.22 2.06
CA ALA A 281 7.10 -24.03 1.95
C ALA A 281 5.76 -24.12 2.72
N SER A 282 5.40 -25.26 3.32
CA SER A 282 4.09 -25.44 3.97
C SER A 282 4.03 -25.00 5.45
N GLU A 283 5.15 -24.54 6.04
CA GLU A 283 5.12 -23.96 7.40
C GLU A 283 4.32 -22.65 7.46
N SER A 284 4.21 -21.90 6.35
CA SER A 284 3.47 -20.65 6.31
C SER A 284 1.96 -20.83 6.17
N VAL A 285 1.49 -21.92 5.57
CA VAL A 285 0.05 -22.20 5.39
C VAL A 285 -0.54 -22.90 6.62
N ALA A 286 0.25 -23.72 7.31
CA ALA A 286 -0.17 -24.37 8.57
C ALA A 286 -0.31 -23.40 9.76
N ALA A 287 0.18 -22.16 9.64
CA ALA A 287 -0.03 -21.12 10.65
C ALA A 287 -1.47 -20.56 10.63
N GLU A 288 -2.23 -20.75 9.55
CA GLU A 288 -3.60 -20.24 9.39
C GLU A 288 -4.67 -21.21 9.95
N ASN A 289 -4.37 -22.50 10.12
CA ASN A 289 -5.32 -23.52 10.59
C ASN A 289 -5.46 -23.61 12.12
N GLY A 290 -5.49 -22.47 12.82
CA GLY A 290 -6.26 -22.27 14.07
C GLY A 290 -6.14 -23.23 15.27
N VAL A 291 -5.23 -24.20 15.29
CA VAL A 291 -5.10 -25.11 16.44
C VAL A 291 -4.26 -24.45 17.53
N ASP A 292 -4.93 -24.04 18.60
CA ASP A 292 -4.30 -23.44 19.75
C ASP A 292 -3.66 -24.49 20.68
N VAL A 293 -2.39 -24.81 20.41
CA VAL A 293 -1.64 -25.80 21.19
C VAL A 293 -1.17 -25.18 22.52
N LEU A 294 -1.90 -25.44 23.59
CA LEU A 294 -1.56 -25.03 24.97
C LEU A 294 -0.74 -26.10 25.70
N LEU A 295 0.57 -25.90 25.86
CA LEU A 295 1.46 -26.86 26.53
C LEU A 295 1.95 -26.31 27.87
N SER A 296 1.82 -27.11 28.92
CA SER A 296 2.17 -26.72 30.30
C SER A 296 3.67 -26.48 30.57
N LYS A 297 4.55 -26.84 29.63
CA LYS A 297 6.01 -26.80 29.77
C LYS A 297 6.65 -26.52 28.40
N PRO A 298 7.89 -25.97 28.38
CA PRO A 298 8.56 -25.63 27.13
C PRO A 298 8.64 -26.84 26.20
N ALA A 299 8.20 -26.66 24.96
CA ALA A 299 8.16 -27.70 23.96
C ALA A 299 9.06 -27.38 22.77
N ASN A 300 9.62 -28.42 22.16
CA ASN A 300 10.31 -28.28 20.88
C ASN A 300 9.31 -28.35 19.70
N PRO A 301 9.71 -27.97 18.47
CA PRO A 301 8.83 -27.99 17.30
C PRO A 301 8.18 -29.37 17.04
N GLU A 302 8.93 -30.45 17.25
CA GLU A 302 8.43 -31.82 17.09
C GLU A 302 7.30 -32.14 18.08
N GLN A 303 7.40 -31.70 19.34
CA GLN A 303 6.35 -31.86 20.35
C GLN A 303 5.08 -31.08 20.01
N ILE A 304 5.22 -29.90 19.42
CA ILE A 304 4.07 -29.10 18.93
C ILE A 304 3.42 -29.81 17.74
N ARG A 305 4.22 -30.36 16.82
CA ARG A 305 3.73 -31.14 15.68
C ARG A 305 2.92 -32.37 16.12
N ILE A 306 3.39 -33.07 17.14
CA ILE A 306 2.67 -34.22 17.73
C ILE A 306 1.28 -33.81 18.22
N ALA A 307 1.15 -32.66 18.90
CA ALA A 307 -0.14 -32.16 19.38
C ALA A 307 -1.09 -31.81 18.21
N ARG A 308 -0.59 -31.14 17.18
CA ARG A 308 -1.39 -30.81 15.97
C ARG A 308 -1.86 -32.06 15.23
N GLN A 309 -0.97 -33.02 15.01
CA GLN A 309 -1.33 -34.28 14.35
C GLN A 309 -2.37 -35.08 15.13
N LEU A 310 -2.29 -35.06 16.47
CA LEU A 310 -3.29 -35.68 17.33
C LEU A 310 -4.66 -35.04 17.17
N GLU A 311 -4.72 -33.72 17.01
CA GLU A 311 -5.97 -32.97 16.84
C GLU A 311 -6.59 -33.18 15.45
N GLU A 312 -5.76 -33.21 14.40
CA GLU A 312 -6.19 -33.42 13.02
C GLU A 312 -6.63 -34.87 12.75
N HIS A 313 -5.91 -35.87 13.28
CA HIS A 313 -6.06 -37.27 12.89
C HIS A 313 -6.62 -38.18 14.00
N GLY A 314 -6.85 -37.65 15.21
CA GLY A 314 -7.38 -38.40 16.35
C GLY A 314 -6.42 -39.43 16.97
N GLY A 315 -5.23 -39.62 16.40
CA GLY A 315 -4.21 -40.53 16.90
C GLY A 315 -2.83 -40.26 16.29
N VAL A 316 -1.77 -40.45 17.08
CA VAL A 316 -0.39 -40.20 16.64
C VAL A 316 0.57 -41.25 17.21
N LEU A 317 1.44 -41.79 16.34
CA LEU A 317 2.50 -42.71 16.74
C LEU A 317 3.81 -41.95 16.94
N VAL A 318 4.31 -41.91 18.17
CA VAL A 318 5.55 -41.18 18.52
C VAL A 318 6.70 -42.16 18.75
N GLN A 319 7.60 -42.25 17.77
CA GLN A 319 8.85 -43.01 17.87
C GLN A 319 10.03 -42.09 18.17
N GLY A 320 10.99 -42.56 18.96
CA GLY A 320 12.15 -41.77 19.34
C GLY A 320 13.16 -42.57 20.17
N PRO A 321 14.47 -42.27 20.10
CA PRO A 321 15.50 -42.85 20.95
C PRO A 321 15.24 -42.66 22.45
N PRO A 322 15.79 -43.48 23.35
CA PRO A 322 15.68 -43.26 24.79
C PRO A 322 16.28 -41.90 25.19
N GLY A 323 15.58 -41.15 26.04
CA GLY A 323 16.01 -39.82 26.52
C GLY A 323 15.49 -38.63 25.71
N THR A 324 14.81 -38.81 24.58
CA THR A 324 14.31 -37.72 23.73
C THR A 324 12.99 -37.08 24.22
N GLY A 325 12.79 -37.02 25.54
CA GLY A 325 11.68 -36.26 26.12
C GLY A 325 10.27 -36.83 25.89
N LYS A 326 10.08 -38.11 25.49
CA LYS A 326 8.74 -38.70 25.29
C LYS A 326 7.82 -38.55 26.50
N THR A 327 8.34 -38.81 27.70
CA THR A 327 7.58 -38.63 28.95
C THR A 327 7.22 -37.17 29.21
N HIS A 328 8.08 -36.24 28.78
CA HIS A 328 7.80 -34.81 28.81
C HIS A 328 6.69 -34.44 27.81
N THR A 329 6.74 -34.98 26.60
CA THR A 329 5.68 -34.82 25.58
C THR A 329 4.34 -35.29 26.12
N ILE A 330 4.28 -36.46 26.78
CA ILE A 330 3.04 -36.96 27.39
C ILE A 330 2.50 -35.97 28.43
N GLY A 331 3.36 -35.45 29.31
CA GLY A 331 2.94 -34.45 30.31
C GLY A 331 2.34 -33.18 29.69
N ASN A 332 2.95 -32.69 28.61
CA ASN A 332 2.45 -31.54 27.86
C ASN A 332 1.14 -31.80 27.12
N LEU A 333 1.00 -32.98 26.51
CA LEU A 333 -0.25 -33.39 25.86
C LEU A 333 -1.39 -33.54 26.88
N ILE A 334 -1.09 -34.02 28.10
CA ILE A 334 -2.10 -34.06 29.18
C ILE A 334 -2.60 -32.66 29.50
N GLY A 335 -1.69 -31.69 29.65
CA GLY A 335 -2.07 -30.28 29.88
C GLY A 335 -2.96 -29.75 28.76
N HIS A 336 -2.57 -29.97 27.50
CA HIS A 336 -3.31 -29.56 26.32
C HIS A 336 -4.73 -30.17 26.24
N LEU A 337 -4.84 -31.49 26.40
CA LEU A 337 -6.12 -32.20 26.34
C LEU A 337 -7.05 -31.80 27.49
N LEU A 338 -6.50 -31.54 28.68
CA LEU A 338 -7.26 -31.03 29.81
C LEU A 338 -7.76 -29.61 29.57
N ALA A 339 -6.97 -28.74 28.92
CA ALA A 339 -7.39 -27.40 28.53
C ALA A 339 -8.58 -27.43 27.54
N GLN A 340 -8.68 -28.48 26.73
CA GLN A 340 -9.83 -28.76 25.85
C GLN A 340 -11.03 -29.39 26.59
N GLY A 341 -10.94 -29.64 27.90
CA GLY A 341 -11.99 -30.27 28.70
C GLY A 341 -12.09 -31.80 28.53
N LYS A 342 -11.07 -32.46 27.96
CA LYS A 342 -11.08 -33.92 27.74
C LYS A 342 -10.63 -34.67 28.99
N SER A 343 -11.15 -35.89 29.19
CA SER A 343 -10.62 -36.83 30.18
C SER A 343 -9.47 -37.65 29.58
N VAL A 344 -8.42 -37.89 30.36
CA VAL A 344 -7.19 -38.54 29.87
C VAL A 344 -6.88 -39.78 30.70
N LEU A 345 -6.82 -40.94 30.03
CA LEU A 345 -6.30 -42.19 30.60
C LEU A 345 -4.90 -42.44 30.07
N VAL A 346 -3.93 -42.57 30.98
CA VAL A 346 -2.54 -42.91 30.63
C VAL A 346 -2.26 -44.35 31.03
N THR A 347 -1.91 -45.19 30.07
CA THR A 347 -1.53 -46.59 30.29
C THR A 347 -0.04 -46.81 29.96
N SER A 348 0.59 -47.77 30.62
CA SER A 348 1.99 -48.12 30.42
C SER A 348 2.23 -49.57 30.82
N HIS A 349 3.23 -50.21 30.20
CA HIS A 349 3.68 -51.54 30.59
C HIS A 349 4.32 -51.59 31.99
N THR A 350 4.87 -50.46 32.47
CA THR A 350 5.50 -50.37 33.80
C THR A 350 4.95 -49.20 34.62
N THR A 351 4.79 -49.43 35.93
CA THR A 351 4.41 -48.45 36.96
C THR A 351 5.42 -47.31 37.10
N LYS A 352 6.72 -47.59 36.95
CA LYS A 352 7.79 -46.58 36.98
C LYS A 352 7.59 -45.48 35.93
N ALA A 353 7.17 -45.85 34.71
CA ALA A 353 6.94 -44.88 33.65
C ALA A 353 5.76 -43.96 33.96
N LEU A 354 4.68 -44.46 34.59
CA LEU A 354 3.53 -43.64 35.01
C LEU A 354 3.90 -42.65 36.12
N ARG A 355 4.73 -43.07 37.08
CA ARG A 355 5.30 -42.15 38.08
C ARG A 355 6.09 -41.03 37.41
N MET A 356 6.89 -41.38 36.40
CA MET A 356 7.67 -40.40 35.67
C MET A 356 6.78 -39.45 34.86
N VAL A 357 5.70 -39.92 34.22
CA VAL A 357 4.70 -39.06 33.57
C VAL A 357 4.09 -38.09 34.60
N ARG A 358 3.65 -38.57 35.77
CA ARG A 358 3.08 -37.71 36.82
C ARG A 358 4.05 -36.63 37.30
N HIS A 359 5.34 -36.94 37.44
CA HIS A 359 6.35 -35.93 37.75
C HIS A 359 6.51 -34.87 36.65
N HIS A 360 6.28 -35.24 35.38
CA HIS A 360 6.32 -34.31 34.27
C HIS A 360 5.05 -33.45 34.12
N ILE A 361 3.96 -33.78 34.80
CA ILE A 361 2.77 -32.90 34.92
C ILE A 361 3.09 -31.75 35.89
N VAL A 362 2.63 -30.54 35.58
CA VAL A 362 2.83 -29.34 36.42
C VAL A 362 2.11 -29.46 37.76
N PRO A 363 2.66 -28.92 38.86
CA PRO A 363 2.10 -29.06 40.21
C PRO A 363 0.62 -28.71 40.33
N GLU A 364 0.14 -27.74 39.55
CA GLU A 364 -1.22 -27.20 39.53
C GLU A 364 -2.25 -28.21 38.99
N LEU A 365 -1.81 -29.13 38.12
CA LEU A 365 -2.64 -30.16 37.49
C LEU A 365 -2.50 -31.54 38.15
N ARG A 366 -1.42 -31.80 38.90
CA ARG A 366 -1.20 -33.09 39.59
C ARG A 366 -2.33 -33.54 40.52
N PRO A 367 -3.04 -32.65 41.24
CA PRO A 367 -4.19 -33.06 42.07
C PRO A 367 -5.36 -33.61 41.26
N LEU A 368 -5.42 -33.35 39.95
CA LEU A 368 -6.43 -33.87 39.04
C LEU A 368 -6.09 -35.28 38.54
N CYS A 369 -4.89 -35.80 38.83
CA CYS A 369 -4.42 -37.09 38.35
C CYS A 369 -4.61 -38.19 39.40
N VAL A 370 -5.35 -39.24 39.07
CA VAL A 370 -5.54 -40.43 39.91
C VAL A 370 -4.73 -41.60 39.35
N SER A 371 -3.93 -42.26 40.19
CA SER A 371 -3.12 -43.43 39.81
C SER A 371 -3.69 -44.71 40.43
N VAL A 372 -4.14 -45.64 39.59
CA VAL A 372 -4.89 -46.85 39.98
C VAL A 372 -3.98 -48.09 40.22
N LEU A 373 -2.66 -47.94 40.16
CA LEU A 373 -1.72 -49.08 40.05
C LEU A 373 -0.82 -49.33 41.29
N GLU A 374 -0.96 -48.59 42.39
CA GLU A 374 -0.17 -48.86 43.60
C GLU A 374 -0.88 -49.89 44.48
N SER A 375 -0.14 -50.51 45.42
CA SER A 375 -0.73 -51.28 46.52
C SER A 375 -1.90 -50.50 47.14
N ASP A 376 -3.02 -51.18 47.39
CA ASP A 376 -4.34 -50.56 47.64
C ASP A 376 -4.34 -49.39 48.65
N LEU A 377 -3.42 -49.39 49.62
CA LEU A 377 -3.28 -48.34 50.64
C LEU A 377 -2.70 -47.00 50.12
N ASP A 378 -1.64 -47.02 49.31
CA ASP A 378 -1.00 -45.77 48.83
C ASP A 378 -1.82 -45.12 47.70
N SER A 379 -2.40 -45.94 46.81
CA SER A 379 -3.36 -45.47 45.80
C SER A 379 -4.58 -44.81 46.44
N ARG A 380 -5.09 -45.32 47.58
CA ARG A 380 -6.21 -44.71 48.30
C ARG A 380 -5.87 -43.38 48.95
N LYS A 381 -4.73 -43.28 49.65
CA LYS A 381 -4.28 -42.00 50.23
C LYS A 381 -4.13 -40.92 49.15
N GLN A 382 -3.62 -41.29 47.98
CA GLN A 382 -3.50 -40.37 46.86
C GLN A 382 -4.86 -39.95 46.30
N LEU A 383 -5.81 -40.87 46.21
CA LEU A 383 -7.18 -40.59 45.76
C LEU A 383 -7.91 -39.67 46.75
N GLU A 384 -7.81 -39.92 48.05
CA GLU A 384 -8.36 -39.05 49.11
C GLU A 384 -7.77 -37.64 49.04
N SER A 385 -6.45 -37.52 48.87
CA SER A 385 -5.77 -36.22 48.74
C SER A 385 -6.18 -35.46 47.48
N ALA A 386 -6.31 -36.16 46.34
CA ALA A 386 -6.77 -35.58 45.08
C ALA A 386 -8.22 -35.07 45.19
N VAL A 387 -9.12 -35.88 45.73
CA VAL A 387 -10.53 -35.51 45.95
C VAL A 387 -10.63 -34.32 46.91
N GLY A 388 -9.86 -34.29 47.99
CA GLY A 388 -9.82 -33.16 48.92
C GLY A 388 -9.39 -31.85 48.26
N ALA A 389 -8.32 -31.90 47.46
CA ALA A 389 -7.83 -30.73 46.73
C ALA A 389 -8.82 -30.24 45.65
N ILE A 390 -9.49 -31.15 44.94
CA ILE A 390 -10.53 -30.81 43.96
C ILE A 390 -11.73 -30.14 44.63
N ALA A 391 -12.20 -30.69 45.76
CA ALA A 391 -13.31 -30.13 46.51
C ALA A 391 -13.00 -28.74 47.08
N GLU A 392 -11.78 -28.52 47.59
CA GLU A 392 -11.33 -27.19 48.04
C GLU A 392 -11.31 -26.17 46.88
N ARG A 393 -10.81 -26.57 45.72
CA ARG A 393 -10.71 -25.70 44.53
C ARG A 393 -12.09 -25.35 43.95
N LEU A 394 -13.00 -26.31 43.89
CA LEU A 394 -14.41 -26.10 43.49
C LEU A 394 -15.18 -25.21 44.48
N SER A 395 -14.82 -25.23 45.77
CA SER A 395 -15.49 -24.41 46.79
C SER A 395 -15.03 -22.95 46.80
N ARG A 396 -13.81 -22.65 46.31
CA ARG A 396 -13.24 -21.29 46.30
C ARG A 396 -13.38 -20.57 44.96
N ALA A 397 -13.50 -21.30 43.85
CA ALA A 397 -13.49 -20.71 42.52
C ALA A 397 -14.89 -20.35 42.00
N ASP A 398 -15.07 -19.12 41.55
CA ASP A 398 -16.23 -18.71 40.73
C ASP A 398 -15.93 -19.02 39.26
N GLY A 399 -16.71 -19.93 38.66
CA GLY A 399 -16.54 -20.34 37.27
C GLY A 399 -16.59 -19.17 36.27
N ARG A 400 -17.38 -18.13 36.54
CA ARG A 400 -17.44 -16.94 35.66
C ARG A 400 -16.17 -16.09 35.73
N ALA A 401 -15.56 -15.98 36.91
CA ALA A 401 -14.32 -15.23 37.09
C ALA A 401 -13.16 -15.92 36.35
N LEU A 402 -13.06 -17.26 36.46
CA LEU A 402 -12.05 -18.05 35.76
C LEU A 402 -12.21 -18.00 34.24
N GLU A 403 -13.44 -18.03 33.72
CA GLU A 403 -13.69 -17.89 32.28
C GLU A 403 -13.31 -16.49 31.76
N GLY A 404 -13.50 -15.45 32.58
CA GLY A 404 -13.06 -14.09 32.27
C GLY A 404 -11.53 -13.95 32.22
N GLU A 405 -10.81 -14.61 33.13
CA GLU A 405 -9.35 -14.65 33.11
C GLU A 405 -8.80 -15.42 31.91
N ALA A 406 -9.41 -16.57 31.56
CA ALA A 406 -9.03 -17.35 30.39
C ALA A 406 -9.11 -16.52 29.09
N LYS A 407 -10.23 -15.80 28.87
CA LYS A 407 -10.41 -14.93 27.70
C LYS A 407 -9.39 -13.79 27.65
N LYS A 408 -9.01 -13.24 28.81
CA LYS A 408 -7.97 -12.20 28.90
C LYS A 408 -6.61 -12.75 28.48
N PHE A 409 -6.22 -13.92 28.97
CA PHE A 409 -4.95 -14.56 28.62
C PHE A 409 -4.92 -14.99 27.15
N GLU A 410 -6.03 -15.49 26.60
CA GLU A 410 -6.18 -15.82 25.18
C GLU A 410 -5.91 -14.59 24.28
N SER A 411 -6.52 -13.44 24.58
CA SER A 411 -6.29 -12.20 23.84
C SER A 411 -4.84 -11.70 23.96
N GLN A 412 -4.24 -11.75 25.14
CA GLN A 412 -2.85 -11.35 25.35
C GLN A 412 -1.89 -12.24 24.57
N ARG A 413 -2.14 -13.55 24.55
CA ARG A 413 -1.35 -14.52 23.81
C ARG A 413 -1.43 -14.29 22.31
N HIS A 414 -2.63 -14.03 21.78
CA HIS A 414 -2.83 -13.71 20.37
C HIS A 414 -2.00 -12.49 19.93
N ASP A 415 -2.04 -11.40 20.71
CA ASP A 415 -1.26 -10.19 20.43
C ASP A 415 0.27 -10.43 20.45
N LEU A 416 0.75 -11.26 21.38
CA LEU A 416 2.17 -11.60 21.48
C LEU A 416 2.62 -12.52 20.34
N MET A 417 1.82 -13.51 19.96
CA MET A 417 2.08 -14.40 18.83
C MET A 417 2.19 -13.62 17.52
N LYS A 418 1.28 -12.65 17.29
CA LYS A 418 1.33 -11.77 16.11
C LYS A 418 2.63 -10.96 16.05
N LYS A 419 3.02 -10.32 17.16
CA LYS A 419 4.28 -9.57 17.27
C LYS A 419 5.51 -10.45 17.05
N LEU A 420 5.48 -11.68 17.57
CA LEU A 420 6.55 -12.66 17.41
C LEU A 420 6.71 -13.07 15.92
N GLN A 421 5.60 -13.25 15.20
CA GLN A 421 5.61 -13.56 13.78
C GLN A 421 6.15 -12.39 12.93
N GLU A 422 5.73 -11.16 13.23
CA GLU A 422 6.25 -9.94 12.60
C GLU A 422 7.78 -9.82 12.78
N LEU A 423 8.29 -10.02 14.00
CA LEU A 423 9.74 -9.96 14.26
C LEU A 423 10.51 -11.11 13.62
N ARG A 424 9.95 -12.32 13.55
CA ARG A 424 10.57 -13.45 12.85
C ARG A 424 10.67 -13.19 11.35
N SER A 425 9.64 -12.59 10.75
CA SER A 425 9.67 -12.15 9.37
C SER A 425 10.78 -11.11 9.15
N GLN A 426 10.88 -10.11 10.01
CA GLN A 426 11.95 -9.09 9.96
C GLN A 426 13.35 -9.69 10.11
N LEU A 427 13.52 -10.68 11.00
CA LEU A 427 14.82 -11.37 11.16
C LEU A 427 15.19 -12.20 9.92
N SER A 428 14.21 -12.90 9.34
CA SER A 428 14.40 -13.67 8.10
C SER A 428 14.78 -12.75 6.94
N GLU A 429 14.08 -11.63 6.79
CA GLU A 429 14.33 -10.62 5.78
C GLU A 429 15.71 -9.98 5.95
N ALA A 430 16.06 -9.56 7.17
CA ALA A 430 17.37 -9.00 7.48
C ALA A 430 18.52 -9.98 7.20
N ARG A 431 18.33 -11.28 7.49
CA ARG A 431 19.32 -12.33 7.19
C ARG A 431 19.42 -12.61 5.69
N ALA A 432 18.31 -12.56 4.96
CA ALA A 432 18.32 -12.67 3.51
C ALA A 432 19.03 -11.46 2.87
N GLU A 433 18.86 -10.27 3.43
CA GLU A 433 19.52 -9.04 2.97
C GLU A 433 21.06 -9.05 3.12
N GLU A 434 21.65 -9.88 3.98
CA GLU A 434 23.12 -10.06 4.04
C GLU A 434 23.68 -10.71 2.76
N TYR A 435 22.89 -11.51 2.05
CA TYR A 435 23.32 -12.27 0.86
C TYR A 435 22.64 -11.80 -0.43
N ARG A 436 21.49 -11.13 -0.33
CA ARG A 436 20.72 -10.67 -1.48
C ARG A 436 21.47 -9.56 -2.21
N GLU A 437 21.69 -9.74 -3.51
CA GLU A 437 22.33 -8.74 -4.36
C GLU A 437 21.58 -7.41 -4.31
N VAL A 438 22.34 -6.30 -4.32
CA VAL A 438 21.79 -4.96 -4.49
C VAL A 438 21.57 -4.74 -5.99
N THR A 439 20.30 -4.61 -6.39
CA THR A 439 19.89 -4.32 -7.77
C THR A 439 19.63 -2.84 -7.95
N LEU A 440 20.39 -2.16 -8.80
CA LEU A 440 20.08 -0.79 -9.27
C LEU A 440 20.06 -0.78 -10.80
N GLY A 441 18.87 -0.66 -11.40
CA GLY A 441 18.68 -0.79 -12.84
C GLY A 441 19.04 -2.19 -13.34
N GLU A 442 19.85 -2.28 -14.40
CA GLU A 442 20.32 -3.54 -14.99
C GLU A 442 21.59 -4.11 -14.32
N LYS A 443 22.10 -3.46 -13.27
CA LYS A 443 23.35 -3.85 -12.61
C LYS A 443 23.08 -4.49 -11.25
N HIS A 444 23.88 -5.52 -10.97
CA HIS A 444 23.82 -6.32 -9.76
C HIS A 444 25.14 -6.20 -9.00
N TRP A 445 25.08 -5.95 -7.69
CA TRP A 445 26.26 -5.95 -6.82
C TRP A 445 26.03 -6.91 -5.67
N SER A 446 27.03 -7.75 -5.35
CA SER A 446 27.06 -8.39 -4.05
C SER A 446 27.24 -7.31 -2.96
N PRO A 447 26.72 -7.51 -1.73
CA PRO A 447 26.89 -6.53 -0.65
C PRO A 447 28.37 -6.19 -0.37
N ALA A 448 29.28 -7.17 -0.50
CA ALA A 448 30.72 -6.97 -0.36
C ALA A 448 31.34 -6.12 -1.49
N ASP A 449 30.85 -6.28 -2.72
CA ASP A 449 31.30 -5.46 -3.87
C ASP A 449 30.76 -4.05 -3.79
N ALA A 450 29.50 -3.89 -3.38
CA ALA A 450 28.88 -2.60 -3.10
C ALA A 450 29.67 -1.84 -2.01
N ALA A 451 30.00 -2.50 -0.90
CA ALA A 451 30.77 -1.89 0.19
C ALA A 451 32.19 -1.50 -0.25
N ARG A 452 32.89 -2.36 -1.01
CA ARG A 452 34.21 -2.02 -1.58
C ARG A 452 34.14 -0.81 -2.51
N LYS A 453 33.15 -0.78 -3.40
CA LYS A 453 32.94 0.34 -4.34
C LYS A 453 32.64 1.64 -3.59
N VAL A 454 31.70 1.62 -2.64
CA VAL A 454 31.33 2.80 -1.84
C VAL A 454 32.55 3.33 -1.08
N SER A 455 33.35 2.45 -0.48
CA SER A 455 34.57 2.84 0.25
C SER A 455 35.64 3.46 -0.67
N GLN A 456 35.94 2.83 -1.81
CA GLN A 456 36.98 3.29 -2.75
C GLN A 456 36.61 4.61 -3.44
N GLU A 457 35.32 4.81 -3.73
CA GLU A 457 34.85 5.95 -4.52
C GLU A 457 34.33 7.12 -3.68
N LYS A 458 34.34 7.00 -2.33
CA LYS A 458 33.78 8.00 -1.40
C LYS A 458 34.29 9.41 -1.63
N GLU A 459 35.60 9.59 -1.81
CA GLU A 459 36.21 10.91 -2.02
C GLU A 459 35.78 11.56 -3.34
N PHE A 460 35.36 10.76 -4.32
CA PHE A 460 35.02 11.23 -5.66
C PHE A 460 33.52 11.42 -5.87
N TYR A 461 32.71 10.52 -5.33
CA TYR A 461 31.26 10.46 -5.59
C TYR A 461 30.40 10.63 -4.32
N GLY A 462 31.01 10.75 -3.14
CA GLY A 462 30.32 10.91 -1.86
C GLY A 462 29.84 12.32 -1.52
N TRP A 463 29.63 13.19 -2.51
CA TRP A 463 29.24 14.58 -2.32
C TRP A 463 27.72 14.81 -2.37
N VAL A 464 26.92 13.82 -2.76
CA VAL A 464 25.44 13.91 -2.73
C VAL A 464 24.95 13.65 -1.29
N PRO A 465 24.19 14.58 -0.67
CA PRO A 465 23.59 14.36 0.64
C PRO A 465 22.47 13.33 0.56
N GLY A 466 22.40 12.42 1.54
CA GLY A 466 21.30 11.46 1.66
C GLY A 466 20.28 11.82 2.74
N PRO A 467 19.21 11.02 2.86
CA PRO A 467 18.93 9.83 2.03
C PRO A 467 18.37 10.17 0.64
N VAL A 468 18.59 9.29 -0.32
CA VAL A 468 17.97 9.33 -1.66
C VAL A 468 16.95 8.18 -1.85
N ALA A 469 16.02 8.34 -2.79
CA ALA A 469 14.98 7.36 -3.07
C ALA A 469 15.55 6.03 -3.57
N VAL A 470 15.03 4.96 -2.98
CA VAL A 470 15.45 3.57 -3.21
C VAL A 470 15.00 3.12 -4.60
N VAL A 471 15.95 2.65 -5.44
CA VAL A 471 15.73 2.06 -6.79
C VAL A 471 15.22 3.04 -7.87
N ALA A 472 15.01 4.33 -7.57
CA ALA A 472 14.61 5.31 -8.57
C ALA A 472 15.79 5.75 -9.48
N PRO A 473 15.59 5.92 -10.79
CA PRO A 473 16.58 6.59 -11.64
C PRO A 473 16.76 8.04 -11.17
N LEU A 474 17.92 8.63 -11.48
CA LEU A 474 18.19 10.04 -11.21
C LEU A 474 17.06 10.90 -11.82
N PRO A 475 16.32 11.70 -11.02
CA PRO A 475 15.08 12.36 -11.46
C PRO A 475 15.32 13.49 -12.46
N LEU A 476 16.57 13.96 -12.56
CA LEU A 476 17.00 15.02 -13.46
C LEU A 476 18.06 14.49 -14.42
N SER A 477 17.94 14.84 -15.70
CA SER A 477 18.99 14.58 -16.69
C SER A 477 20.27 15.38 -16.39
N SER A 478 21.39 14.98 -17.01
CA SER A 478 22.66 15.73 -16.88
C SER A 478 22.53 17.19 -17.34
N GLY A 479 21.71 17.46 -18.36
CA GLY A 479 21.42 18.82 -18.82
C GLY A 479 20.64 19.60 -17.77
N GLU A 480 19.56 19.04 -17.25
CA GLU A 480 18.75 19.66 -16.19
C GLU A 480 19.54 19.92 -14.90
N LEU A 481 20.47 19.04 -14.51
CA LEU A 481 21.33 19.29 -13.34
C LEU A 481 22.33 20.42 -13.60
N THR A 482 22.87 20.51 -14.81
CA THR A 482 23.74 21.62 -15.20
C THR A 482 22.97 22.93 -15.18
N ASP A 483 21.75 22.95 -15.73
CA ASP A 483 20.85 24.10 -15.68
C ASP A 483 20.52 24.49 -14.24
N LEU A 484 20.19 23.53 -13.37
CA LEU A 484 19.91 23.78 -11.96
C LEU A 484 21.11 24.43 -11.25
N TYR A 485 22.33 23.92 -11.44
CA TYR A 485 23.51 24.54 -10.85
C TYR A 485 23.84 25.90 -11.47
N ARG A 486 23.63 26.09 -12.79
CA ARG A 486 23.78 27.39 -13.45
C ARG A 486 22.93 28.46 -12.77
N THR A 487 21.71 28.11 -12.34
CA THR A 487 20.83 29.06 -11.63
C THR A 487 21.42 29.56 -10.31
N ASN A 488 22.39 28.88 -9.68
CA ASN A 488 23.09 29.42 -8.50
C ASN A 488 23.92 30.67 -8.84
N VAL A 489 24.34 30.82 -10.09
CA VAL A 489 25.14 31.95 -10.58
C VAL A 489 24.25 33.02 -11.21
N SER A 490 23.25 32.61 -12.02
CA SER A 490 22.36 33.57 -12.69
C SER A 490 21.31 34.20 -11.75
N LEU A 491 21.01 33.55 -10.62
CA LEU A 491 20.13 34.09 -9.56
C LEU A 491 20.86 34.20 -8.23
N SER A 492 20.99 35.42 -7.72
CA SER A 492 21.38 35.65 -6.34
C SER A 492 20.24 35.34 -5.36
N ALA A 493 20.57 35.11 -4.08
CA ALA A 493 19.55 34.93 -3.05
C ALA A 493 18.67 36.18 -2.86
N GLU A 494 19.23 37.38 -3.12
CA GLU A 494 18.47 38.63 -3.09
C GLU A 494 17.48 38.75 -4.24
N ASP A 495 17.84 38.26 -5.44
CA ASP A 495 16.94 38.24 -6.61
C ASP A 495 15.77 37.28 -6.39
N GLU A 496 16.06 36.09 -5.87
CA GLU A 496 15.08 35.06 -5.55
C GLU A 496 14.07 35.57 -4.51
N ALA A 497 14.54 36.27 -3.47
CA ALA A 497 13.67 36.91 -2.48
C ALA A 497 12.87 38.08 -3.07
N ALA A 498 13.47 38.88 -3.97
CA ALA A 498 12.83 40.02 -4.60
C ALA A 498 11.72 39.60 -5.58
N LEU A 499 11.96 38.57 -6.40
CA LEU A 499 11.00 38.00 -7.36
C LEU A 499 9.88 37.19 -6.69
N SER A 500 10.07 36.76 -5.43
CA SER A 500 9.04 36.07 -4.66
C SER A 500 8.00 37.02 -4.05
N GLY A 501 8.25 38.34 -4.06
CA GLY A 501 7.30 39.36 -3.62
C GLY A 501 6.44 39.91 -4.76
N PRO A 502 5.42 40.73 -4.45
CA PRO A 502 4.59 41.37 -5.47
C PRO A 502 5.40 42.41 -6.26
N LEU A 503 5.53 42.21 -7.57
CA LEU A 503 6.12 43.15 -8.53
C LEU A 503 5.05 43.58 -9.55
N PRO A 504 5.03 44.85 -9.99
CA PRO A 504 4.11 45.31 -11.02
C PRO A 504 4.41 44.65 -12.38
N GLU A 505 3.40 44.49 -13.22
CA GLU A 505 3.62 44.03 -14.60
C GLU A 505 4.26 45.12 -15.45
N MET A 506 5.17 44.73 -16.35
CA MET A 506 5.86 45.69 -17.22
C MET A 506 4.89 46.39 -18.18
N GLN A 507 3.73 45.77 -18.45
CA GLN A 507 2.64 46.33 -19.24
C GLN A 507 1.82 47.39 -18.46
N ASP A 508 1.85 47.35 -17.13
CA ASP A 508 1.13 48.30 -16.27
C ASP A 508 1.92 49.60 -16.08
N LEU A 509 3.16 49.63 -16.59
CA LEU A 509 4.09 50.75 -16.51
C LEU A 509 4.36 51.30 -17.92
N PRO A 510 4.31 52.63 -18.14
CA PRO A 510 4.71 53.21 -19.40
C PRO A 510 6.19 52.92 -19.69
N ARG A 511 6.56 52.78 -20.95
CA ARG A 511 7.98 52.66 -21.29
C ARG A 511 8.69 53.98 -20.99
N PRO A 512 10.01 53.96 -20.72
CA PRO A 512 10.74 55.19 -20.46
C PRO A 512 10.62 56.23 -21.58
N GLU A 513 10.48 55.82 -22.85
CA GLU A 513 10.24 56.72 -23.97
C GLU A 513 8.84 57.33 -23.93
N ASP A 514 7.83 56.54 -23.59
CA ASP A 514 6.43 56.98 -23.51
C ASP A 514 6.24 57.94 -22.32
N PHE A 515 6.87 57.64 -21.18
CA PHE A 515 6.86 58.52 -20.00
C PHE A 515 7.52 59.87 -20.28
N ASP A 516 8.65 59.86 -20.99
CA ASP A 516 9.37 61.08 -21.40
C ASP A 516 8.56 61.91 -22.42
N ALA A 517 7.98 61.25 -23.42
CA ALA A 517 7.11 61.88 -24.42
C ALA A 517 5.89 62.52 -23.75
N PHE A 518 5.27 61.81 -22.81
CA PHE A 518 4.11 62.26 -22.04
C PHE A 518 4.42 63.50 -21.19
N VAL A 519 5.50 63.47 -20.39
CA VAL A 519 5.91 64.62 -19.56
C VAL A 519 6.27 65.82 -20.43
N SER A 520 6.96 65.58 -21.55
CA SER A 520 7.33 66.60 -22.52
C SER A 520 6.11 67.23 -23.21
N GLU A 521 5.15 66.43 -23.65
CA GLU A 521 3.90 66.87 -24.27
C GLU A 521 3.08 67.73 -23.32
N ARG A 522 2.88 67.27 -22.09
CA ARG A 522 2.15 68.00 -21.05
C ARG A 522 2.82 69.32 -20.71
N ASN A 523 4.14 69.34 -20.55
CA ASN A 523 4.89 70.57 -20.28
C ASN A 523 4.80 71.56 -21.44
N ARG A 524 4.86 71.09 -22.69
CA ARG A 524 4.72 71.94 -23.89
C ARG A 524 3.32 72.55 -23.96
N LEU A 525 2.27 71.74 -23.82
CA LEU A 525 0.88 72.21 -23.89
C LEU A 525 0.52 73.14 -22.71
N GLY A 526 1.08 72.88 -21.52
CA GLY A 526 0.92 73.76 -20.35
C GLY A 526 1.59 75.14 -20.49
N MET A 527 2.43 75.35 -21.51
CA MET A 527 3.02 76.65 -21.83
C MET A 527 2.22 77.44 -22.88
N GLU A 528 1.22 76.84 -23.53
CA GLU A 528 0.36 77.49 -24.52
C GLU A 528 -0.85 78.16 -23.85
N ASP A 529 -1.36 79.25 -24.44
CA ASP A 529 -2.65 79.84 -24.06
C ASP A 529 -3.78 79.10 -24.81
N LEU A 530 -4.52 78.26 -24.09
CA LEU A 530 -5.52 77.36 -24.65
C LEU A 530 -6.97 77.87 -24.47
N ASP A 531 -7.17 79.12 -24.02
CA ASP A 531 -8.48 79.73 -23.77
C ASP A 531 -8.99 80.62 -24.92
N LEU A 532 -8.49 80.39 -26.14
CA LEU A 532 -8.86 81.17 -27.32
C LEU A 532 -10.39 81.16 -27.56
N CYS A 533 -10.99 82.35 -27.57
CA CYS A 533 -12.42 82.59 -27.83
C CYS A 533 -13.38 81.68 -27.02
N SER A 534 -13.07 81.47 -25.73
CA SER A 534 -13.89 80.67 -24.81
C SER A 534 -15.37 81.08 -24.77
N GLU A 535 -15.70 82.35 -25.07
CA GLU A 535 -17.05 82.91 -25.16
C GLU A 535 -17.91 82.42 -26.34
N LEU A 536 -17.32 81.68 -27.29
CA LEU A 536 -18.01 81.01 -28.39
C LEU A 536 -18.54 79.62 -28.01
N TRP A 537 -18.21 79.14 -26.81
CA TRP A 537 -18.63 77.83 -26.31
C TRP A 537 -19.80 77.96 -25.33
N GLN A 538 -20.75 77.02 -25.39
CA GLN A 538 -21.88 76.98 -24.46
C GLN A 538 -21.45 76.40 -23.10
N ALA A 539 -21.73 77.13 -22.01
CA ALA A 539 -21.50 76.63 -20.66
C ALA A 539 -22.34 75.37 -20.38
N GLY A 540 -21.69 74.29 -19.93
CA GLY A 540 -22.34 73.02 -19.59
C GLY A 540 -22.66 72.10 -20.78
N ALA A 541 -22.18 72.44 -21.99
CA ALA A 541 -22.20 71.49 -23.12
C ALA A 541 -21.18 70.36 -22.88
N PRO A 542 -21.39 69.16 -23.47
CA PRO A 542 -20.39 68.10 -23.45
C PRO A 542 -19.07 68.62 -24.03
N GLU A 543 -17.96 68.33 -23.37
CA GLU A 543 -16.67 68.92 -23.74
C GLU A 543 -16.10 68.36 -25.06
N GLY A 544 -16.68 67.27 -25.55
CA GLY A 544 -16.22 66.47 -26.68
C GLY A 544 -14.95 65.69 -26.36
N THR A 545 -14.51 64.83 -27.27
CA THR A 545 -13.23 64.12 -27.16
C THR A 545 -12.17 64.69 -28.09
N THR A 546 -10.90 64.43 -27.78
CA THR A 546 -9.75 64.79 -28.63
C THR A 546 -9.93 64.26 -30.06
N GLU A 547 -10.40 63.02 -30.21
CA GLU A 547 -10.67 62.36 -31.51
C GLU A 547 -11.81 63.02 -32.29
N GLU A 548 -12.90 63.40 -31.62
CA GLU A 548 -14.03 64.11 -32.25
C GLU A 548 -13.58 65.44 -32.85
N PHE A 549 -12.74 66.18 -32.13
CA PHE A 549 -12.20 67.46 -32.58
C PHE A 549 -11.18 67.31 -33.71
N GLU A 550 -10.29 66.32 -33.66
CA GLU A 550 -9.35 66.04 -34.75
C GLU A 550 -10.10 65.71 -36.05
N ALA A 551 -11.11 64.84 -35.97
CA ALA A 551 -11.96 64.49 -37.10
C ALA A 551 -12.74 65.71 -37.63
N LEU A 552 -13.30 66.53 -36.74
CA LEU A 552 -14.04 67.74 -37.11
C LEU A 552 -13.14 68.78 -37.81
N ILE A 553 -11.93 69.01 -37.31
CA ILE A 553 -10.92 69.87 -37.95
C ILE A 553 -10.58 69.37 -39.35
N GLY A 554 -10.31 68.06 -39.49
CA GLY A 554 -10.01 67.43 -40.78
C GLY A 554 -11.17 67.58 -41.78
N ASN A 555 -12.39 67.26 -41.34
CA ASN A 555 -13.58 67.33 -42.18
C ASN A 555 -13.93 68.76 -42.59
N LEU A 556 -13.82 69.74 -41.69
CA LEU A 556 -14.02 71.16 -42.00
C LEU A 556 -12.99 71.68 -42.99
N THR A 557 -11.71 71.30 -42.81
CA THR A 557 -10.63 71.65 -43.74
C THR A 557 -10.92 71.14 -45.14
N GLN A 558 -11.35 69.88 -45.27
CA GLN A 558 -11.72 69.30 -46.56
C GLN A 558 -13.00 69.95 -47.13
N ALA A 559 -13.99 70.24 -46.29
CA ALA A 559 -15.26 70.81 -46.71
C ALA A 559 -15.12 72.20 -47.32
N VAL A 560 -14.19 73.03 -46.85
CA VAL A 560 -13.98 74.38 -47.39
C VAL A 560 -13.00 74.45 -48.55
N ALA A 561 -12.28 73.36 -48.86
CA ALA A 561 -11.34 73.30 -49.97
C ALA A 561 -11.96 73.71 -51.34
N PRO A 562 -13.20 73.32 -51.71
CA PRO A 562 -13.85 73.78 -52.93
C PRO A 562 -14.15 75.29 -52.96
N LEU A 563 -14.22 75.95 -51.80
CA LEU A 563 -14.55 77.37 -51.66
C LEU A 563 -13.30 78.25 -51.72
N CYS A 564 -12.18 77.75 -51.19
CA CYS A 564 -10.91 78.48 -51.08
C CYS A 564 -9.90 78.11 -52.18
N GLY A 565 -10.21 77.11 -53.02
CA GLY A 565 -9.32 76.62 -54.07
C GLY A 565 -9.25 77.50 -55.32
N ASN A 566 -8.26 77.22 -56.17
CA ASN A 566 -8.04 77.94 -57.45
C ASN A 566 -9.05 77.56 -58.55
N ASP A 567 -9.76 76.44 -58.38
CA ASP A 567 -10.75 75.93 -59.33
C ASP A 567 -12.08 76.68 -59.21
N LYS A 568 -12.20 77.84 -59.86
CA LYS A 568 -13.39 78.71 -59.77
C LYS A 568 -14.69 78.01 -60.17
N TRP A 569 -14.63 77.00 -61.05
CA TRP A 569 -15.79 76.21 -61.45
C TRP A 569 -16.39 75.41 -60.27
N LYS A 570 -15.59 74.98 -59.28
CA LYS A 570 -16.09 74.29 -58.08
C LYS A 570 -16.90 75.23 -57.20
N LEU A 571 -16.38 76.44 -56.94
CA LEU A 571 -17.11 77.47 -56.21
C LEU A 571 -18.45 77.82 -56.89
N ALA A 572 -18.44 77.97 -58.21
CA ALA A 572 -19.65 78.26 -58.98
C ALA A 572 -20.66 77.09 -58.96
N ALA A 573 -20.18 75.84 -59.00
CA ALA A 573 -21.02 74.66 -58.86
C ALA A 573 -21.61 74.54 -57.43
N VAL A 574 -20.83 74.82 -56.38
CA VAL A 574 -21.32 74.86 -55.01
C VAL A 574 -22.38 75.94 -54.83
N TYR A 575 -22.15 77.13 -55.40
CA TYR A 575 -23.13 78.20 -55.43
C TYR A 575 -24.44 77.75 -56.09
N ALA A 576 -24.35 77.15 -57.28
CA ALA A 576 -25.51 76.61 -57.99
C ALA A 576 -26.24 75.52 -57.20
N GLY A 577 -25.51 74.67 -56.47
CA GLY A 577 -26.05 73.66 -55.58
C GLY A 577 -26.85 74.23 -54.43
N LYS A 578 -26.27 75.20 -53.70
CA LYS A 578 -26.87 75.83 -52.52
C LYS A 578 -28.17 76.58 -52.81
N TYR A 579 -28.23 77.37 -53.88
CA TYR A 579 -29.42 78.16 -54.21
C TYR A 579 -30.43 77.42 -55.09
N ALA A 580 -30.08 76.22 -55.57
CA ALA A 580 -30.93 75.32 -56.34
C ALA A 580 -31.63 75.99 -57.56
N GLY A 581 -32.69 75.35 -58.07
CA GLY A 581 -33.56 75.89 -59.11
C GLY A 581 -32.84 76.26 -60.41
N ALA A 582 -33.02 77.51 -60.87
CA ALA A 582 -32.49 78.00 -62.15
C ALA A 582 -30.96 78.00 -62.24
N HIS A 583 -30.25 78.03 -61.10
CA HIS A 583 -28.79 77.99 -61.07
C HIS A 583 -28.24 76.57 -61.19
N ARG A 584 -28.95 75.57 -60.63
CA ARG A 584 -28.55 74.15 -60.64
C ARG A 584 -28.77 73.47 -61.99
N GLN A 585 -29.90 73.78 -62.64
CA GLN A 585 -30.33 73.14 -63.91
C GLN A 585 -29.27 73.14 -65.02
N PRO A 586 -28.54 74.25 -65.30
CA PRO A 586 -27.50 74.25 -66.34
C PRO A 586 -26.36 73.25 -66.10
N TRP A 587 -26.01 72.97 -64.84
CA TRP A 587 -24.95 72.04 -64.45
C TRP A 587 -25.40 70.59 -64.56
N GLU A 588 -26.62 70.28 -64.09
CA GLU A 588 -27.20 68.94 -64.24
C GLU A 588 -27.37 68.55 -65.71
N GLN A 589 -27.82 69.49 -66.54
CA GLN A 589 -27.92 69.28 -67.97
C GLN A 589 -26.56 69.12 -68.67
N LEU A 590 -25.49 69.77 -68.17
CA LEU A 590 -24.13 69.54 -68.67
C LEU A 590 -23.67 68.12 -68.34
N VAL A 591 -23.84 67.67 -67.10
CA VAL A 591 -23.51 66.30 -66.67
C VAL A 591 -24.33 65.28 -67.49
N HIS A 592 -25.62 65.53 -67.68
CA HIS A 592 -26.47 64.69 -68.51
C HIS A 592 -25.99 64.64 -69.97
N LEU A 593 -25.56 65.77 -70.53
CA LEU A 593 -25.01 65.82 -71.90
C LEU A 593 -23.72 65.00 -71.99
N VAL A 594 -22.77 65.15 -71.04
CA VAL A 594 -21.53 64.36 -71.01
C VAL A 594 -21.86 62.87 -70.99
N ARG A 595 -22.71 62.42 -70.06
CA ARG A 595 -23.12 61.01 -69.92
C ARG A 595 -23.83 60.50 -71.16
N ARG A 596 -24.72 61.30 -71.76
CA ARG A 596 -25.41 60.96 -73.01
C ARG A 596 -24.43 60.77 -74.16
N VAL A 597 -23.49 61.69 -74.37
CA VAL A 597 -22.49 61.54 -75.45
C VAL A 597 -21.59 60.34 -75.19
N HIS A 598 -21.17 60.11 -73.94
CA HIS A 598 -20.41 58.93 -73.55
C HIS A 598 -21.14 57.62 -73.85
N GLN A 599 -22.42 57.52 -73.51
CA GLN A 599 -23.25 56.34 -73.82
C GLN A 599 -23.44 56.16 -75.33
N GLN A 600 -23.68 57.24 -76.08
CA GLN A 600 -23.80 57.18 -77.53
C GLN A 600 -22.49 56.76 -78.21
N ALA A 601 -21.35 57.20 -77.68
CA ALA A 601 -20.03 56.76 -78.15
C ALA A 601 -19.82 55.26 -77.91
N ALA A 602 -20.17 54.76 -76.72
CA ALA A 602 -20.07 53.34 -76.39
C ALA A 602 -20.99 52.46 -77.27
N ASN A 603 -22.25 52.88 -77.46
CA ASN A 603 -23.19 52.18 -78.34
C ASN A 603 -22.74 52.16 -79.80
N ALA A 604 -21.99 53.19 -80.23
CA ALA A 604 -21.45 53.30 -81.57
C ALA A 604 -20.20 52.42 -81.79
N GLU A 605 -19.47 52.07 -80.74
CA GLU A 605 -18.11 51.52 -80.80
C GLU A 605 -18.00 50.27 -81.68
N GLU A 606 -18.87 49.29 -81.49
CA GLU A 606 -18.89 48.06 -82.30
C GLU A 606 -19.06 48.36 -83.80
N SER A 607 -19.99 49.26 -84.14
CA SER A 607 -20.24 49.65 -85.53
C SER A 607 -19.04 50.39 -86.12
N LEU A 608 -18.42 51.28 -85.34
CA LEU A 608 -17.25 52.05 -85.76
C LEU A 608 -16.01 51.15 -85.96
N VAL A 609 -15.79 50.17 -85.09
CA VAL A 609 -14.67 49.22 -85.19
C VAL A 609 -14.87 48.24 -86.34
N LYS A 610 -16.07 47.67 -86.47
CA LYS A 610 -16.39 46.66 -87.49
C LYS A 610 -16.32 47.19 -88.91
N TYR A 611 -16.77 48.43 -89.13
CA TYR A 611 -16.90 49.01 -90.47
C TYR A 611 -15.86 50.10 -90.77
N GLY A 612 -15.15 50.64 -89.77
CA GLY A 612 -14.19 51.74 -89.95
C GLY A 612 -14.72 52.92 -90.78
N PRO A 613 -15.91 53.47 -90.50
CA PRO A 613 -16.48 54.55 -91.30
C PRO A 613 -15.63 55.82 -91.20
N GLN A 614 -15.52 56.55 -92.30
CA GLN A 614 -14.88 57.86 -92.39
C GLN A 614 -15.83 58.82 -93.09
N LEU A 615 -16.15 59.93 -92.42
CA LEU A 615 -16.95 60.99 -92.99
C LEU A 615 -16.15 61.80 -94.02
N PRO A 616 -16.82 62.47 -94.97
CA PRO A 616 -16.17 63.40 -95.87
C PRO A 616 -15.41 64.51 -95.12
N GLU A 617 -14.26 64.92 -95.65
CA GLU A 617 -13.53 66.13 -95.20
C GLU A 617 -14.30 67.39 -95.66
N ALA A 618 -15.49 67.60 -95.13
CA ALA A 618 -16.29 68.81 -95.33
C ALA A 618 -16.61 69.44 -93.96
N PRO A 619 -16.64 70.79 -93.86
CA PRO A 619 -16.69 71.49 -92.58
C PRO A 619 -18.05 71.39 -91.86
N ASP A 620 -19.13 71.07 -92.58
CA ASP A 620 -20.49 71.06 -92.03
C ASP A 620 -20.95 69.67 -91.60
N LEU A 621 -20.69 69.32 -90.34
CA LEU A 621 -21.14 68.07 -89.72
C LEU A 621 -22.66 67.97 -89.60
N GLU A 622 -23.39 69.09 -89.50
CA GLU A 622 -24.86 69.10 -89.42
C GLU A 622 -25.47 68.69 -90.76
N GLU A 623 -24.95 69.27 -91.84
CA GLU A 623 -25.32 68.89 -93.20
C GLU A 623 -24.96 67.42 -93.50
N GLN A 624 -23.78 66.96 -93.07
CA GLN A 624 -23.38 65.55 -93.23
C GLN A 624 -24.32 64.59 -92.47
N LEU A 625 -24.73 64.92 -91.25
CA LEU A 625 -25.70 64.13 -90.50
C LEU A 625 -27.05 64.13 -91.23
N ARG A 626 -27.54 65.29 -91.69
CA ARG A 626 -28.79 65.38 -92.46
C ARG A 626 -28.77 64.47 -93.68
N VAL A 627 -27.71 64.57 -94.50
CA VAL A 627 -27.55 63.73 -95.70
C VAL A 627 -27.46 62.25 -95.34
N ALA A 628 -26.73 61.88 -94.28
CA ALA A 628 -26.65 60.48 -93.82
C ALA A 628 -28.01 59.97 -93.32
N THR A 629 -28.80 60.80 -92.62
CA THR A 629 -30.15 60.45 -92.14
C THR A 629 -31.11 60.26 -93.31
N GLU A 630 -31.08 61.15 -94.31
CA GLU A 630 -31.91 61.05 -95.51
C GLU A 630 -31.61 59.77 -96.31
N ILE A 631 -30.33 59.46 -96.52
CA ILE A 631 -29.91 58.24 -97.24
C ILE A 631 -30.33 56.99 -96.46
N LEU A 632 -30.12 56.97 -95.13
CA LEU A 632 -30.49 55.85 -94.29
C LEU A 632 -32.01 55.62 -94.31
N GLY A 633 -32.81 56.67 -94.12
CA GLY A 633 -34.27 56.59 -94.15
C GLY A 633 -34.82 56.09 -95.49
N HIS A 634 -34.21 56.51 -96.62
CA HIS A 634 -34.58 56.01 -97.94
C HIS A 634 -34.27 54.52 -98.12
N LEU A 635 -33.14 54.04 -97.60
CA LEU A 635 -32.74 52.64 -97.66
C LEU A 635 -33.58 51.74 -96.74
N GLU A 636 -33.97 52.23 -95.56
CA GLU A 636 -34.83 51.49 -94.62
C GLU A 636 -36.27 51.33 -95.13
N GLN A 637 -36.75 52.25 -95.97
CA GLN A 637 -38.03 52.16 -96.67
C GLN A 637 -38.00 51.24 -97.92
N GLY A 638 -36.89 50.54 -98.16
CA GLY A 638 -36.72 49.60 -99.27
C GLY A 638 -36.22 50.24 -100.59
N GLY A 639 -35.86 51.52 -100.56
CA GLY A 639 -35.26 52.22 -101.71
C GLY A 639 -33.87 51.69 -102.07
N LYS A 640 -33.50 51.82 -103.35
CA LYS A 640 -32.14 51.48 -103.84
C LYS A 640 -31.42 52.76 -104.28
N VAL A 641 -30.18 52.94 -103.82
CA VAL A 641 -29.31 54.04 -104.27
C VAL A 641 -28.71 53.68 -105.64
N GLY A 642 -29.49 53.91 -106.70
CA GLY A 642 -29.06 53.72 -108.09
C GLY A 642 -28.68 55.04 -108.78
N SER A 643 -28.17 54.95 -110.01
CA SER A 643 -27.71 56.12 -110.78
C SER A 643 -28.76 57.22 -110.96
N PHE A 644 -30.05 56.85 -111.05
CA PHE A 644 -31.16 57.81 -111.17
C PHE A 644 -31.39 58.61 -109.86
N THR A 645 -31.31 57.95 -108.70
CA THR A 645 -31.43 58.57 -107.37
C THR A 645 -30.26 59.52 -107.09
N LEU A 646 -29.05 59.19 -107.56
CA LEU A 646 -27.85 60.02 -107.39
C LEU A 646 -27.83 61.24 -108.33
N LEU A 647 -28.54 61.18 -109.46
CA LEU A 647 -28.73 62.32 -110.37
C LEU A 647 -29.67 63.38 -109.79
N THR A 648 -30.65 62.99 -108.99
CA THR A 648 -31.59 63.93 -108.35
C THR A 648 -31.06 64.50 -107.03
N HIS A 649 -30.22 63.76 -106.30
CA HIS A 649 -29.64 64.19 -105.01
C HIS A 649 -28.12 64.42 -105.10
N LYS A 650 -27.71 65.62 -105.55
CA LYS A 650 -26.29 65.99 -105.69
C LYS A 650 -25.49 65.85 -104.39
N ALA A 651 -26.10 66.20 -103.25
CA ALA A 651 -25.48 66.09 -101.93
C ALA A 651 -25.23 64.62 -101.51
N TRP A 652 -26.16 63.72 -101.84
CA TRP A 652 -25.98 62.29 -101.58
C TRP A 652 -24.83 61.71 -102.40
N ASN A 653 -24.72 62.10 -103.67
CA ASN A 653 -23.65 61.66 -104.54
C ASN A 653 -22.28 62.11 -104.01
N GLN A 654 -22.16 63.38 -103.61
CA GLN A 654 -20.93 63.92 -103.00
C GLN A 654 -20.57 63.23 -101.69
N PHE A 655 -21.56 62.95 -100.83
CA PHE A 655 -21.37 62.24 -99.57
C PHE A 655 -20.90 60.80 -99.79
N ILE A 656 -21.53 60.06 -100.70
CA ILE A 656 -21.20 58.65 -101.01
C ILE A 656 -19.83 58.51 -101.69
N ASP A 657 -19.47 59.44 -102.57
CA ASP A 657 -18.17 59.42 -103.26
C ASP A 657 -17.01 59.72 -102.30
N SER A 658 -17.25 60.51 -101.26
CA SER A 658 -16.21 60.99 -100.34
C SER A 658 -16.13 60.18 -99.04
N ALA A 659 -17.26 59.61 -98.58
CA ALA A 659 -17.31 58.76 -97.39
C ALA A 659 -16.67 57.39 -97.65
N LYS A 660 -15.99 56.84 -96.64
CA LYS A 660 -15.36 55.51 -96.72
C LYS A 660 -15.87 54.59 -95.64
N VAL A 661 -16.01 53.31 -95.97
CA VAL A 661 -16.34 52.21 -95.06
C VAL A 661 -15.52 51.00 -95.49
N ASN A 662 -14.80 50.33 -94.57
CA ASN A 662 -13.86 49.24 -94.88
C ASN A 662 -12.87 49.60 -96.00
N ARG A 663 -12.38 50.85 -96.00
CA ARG A 663 -11.49 51.43 -97.03
C ARG A 663 -12.11 51.54 -98.45
N GLY A 664 -13.41 51.28 -98.60
CA GLY A 664 -14.16 51.39 -99.86
C GLY A 664 -15.39 52.29 -99.75
N ARG A 665 -16.20 52.35 -100.82
CA ARG A 665 -17.45 53.14 -100.84
C ARG A 665 -18.59 52.44 -100.06
N PRO A 666 -19.49 53.17 -99.40
CA PRO A 666 -20.65 52.58 -98.74
C PRO A 666 -21.60 51.95 -99.77
N ARG A 667 -22.14 50.76 -99.45
CA ARG A 667 -22.94 49.95 -100.40
C ARG A 667 -24.11 49.22 -99.74
N SER A 668 -23.96 48.80 -98.49
CA SER A 668 -25.00 48.12 -97.72
C SER A 668 -25.71 49.09 -96.78
N LEU A 669 -26.92 48.74 -96.35
CA LEU A 669 -27.65 49.47 -95.31
C LEU A 669 -26.80 49.64 -94.04
N GLU A 670 -26.04 48.61 -93.65
CA GLU A 670 -25.15 48.67 -92.49
C GLU A 670 -24.02 49.69 -92.64
N HIS A 671 -23.46 49.87 -93.85
CA HIS A 671 -22.45 50.91 -94.09
C HIS A 671 -23.02 52.31 -93.89
N PHE A 672 -24.26 52.55 -94.34
CA PHE A 672 -24.95 53.82 -94.15
C PHE A 672 -25.38 54.05 -92.70
N ARG A 673 -25.76 52.97 -91.98
CA ARG A 673 -25.97 53.04 -90.51
C ARG A 673 -24.69 53.44 -89.79
N ALA A 674 -23.55 52.83 -90.11
CA ALA A 674 -22.26 53.16 -89.48
C ALA A 674 -21.83 54.63 -89.75
N LEU A 675 -22.02 55.13 -90.98
CA LEU A 675 -21.76 56.53 -91.33
C LEU A 675 -22.71 57.50 -90.62
N HIS A 676 -24.01 57.17 -90.53
CA HIS A 676 -24.98 57.96 -89.77
C HIS A 676 -24.61 58.02 -88.29
N THR A 677 -24.28 56.89 -87.67
CA THR A 677 -23.83 56.81 -86.28
C THR A 677 -22.58 57.67 -86.04
N LEU A 678 -21.60 57.64 -86.96
CA LEU A 678 -20.41 58.48 -86.85
C LEU A 678 -20.74 59.98 -86.98
N ALA A 679 -21.58 60.38 -87.92
CA ALA A 679 -22.01 61.78 -88.10
C ALA A 679 -22.79 62.30 -86.89
N GLN A 680 -23.66 61.45 -86.33
CA GLN A 680 -24.44 61.78 -85.13
C GLN A 680 -23.52 61.98 -83.93
N LEU A 681 -22.56 61.07 -83.73
CA LEU A 681 -21.58 61.16 -82.65
C LEU A 681 -20.67 62.39 -82.80
N ALA A 682 -20.24 62.72 -84.02
CA ALA A 682 -19.42 63.91 -84.28
C ALA A 682 -20.16 65.22 -83.94
N ASN A 683 -21.44 65.34 -84.28
CA ASN A 683 -22.26 66.50 -83.89
C ASN A 683 -22.46 66.59 -82.38
N LEU A 684 -22.74 65.47 -81.72
CA LEU A 684 -22.89 65.42 -80.26
C LEU A 684 -21.60 65.83 -79.54
N ARG A 685 -20.44 65.37 -80.01
CA ARG A 685 -19.13 65.78 -79.48
C ARG A 685 -18.86 67.28 -79.67
N ARG A 686 -19.26 67.85 -80.82
CA ARG A 686 -19.16 69.28 -81.10
C ARG A 686 -20.04 70.12 -80.16
N GLU A 687 -21.30 69.71 -79.98
CA GLU A 687 -22.22 70.34 -79.04
C GLU A 687 -21.68 70.30 -77.60
N LEU A 688 -21.22 69.12 -77.16
CA LEU A 688 -20.64 68.93 -75.84
C LEU A 688 -19.42 69.83 -75.61
N SER A 689 -18.48 69.86 -76.57
CA SER A 689 -17.26 70.67 -76.49
C SER A 689 -17.59 72.17 -76.38
N ALA A 690 -18.52 72.66 -77.21
CA ALA A 690 -18.95 74.05 -77.18
C ALA A 690 -19.66 74.42 -75.87
N ARG A 691 -20.50 73.53 -75.32
CA ARG A 691 -21.15 73.74 -74.03
C ARG A 691 -20.14 73.75 -72.89
N TRP A 692 -19.22 72.79 -72.87
CA TRP A 692 -18.15 72.68 -71.89
C TRP A 692 -17.29 73.95 -71.84
N ASP A 693 -16.83 74.45 -72.99
CA ASP A 693 -15.95 75.62 -73.03
C ASP A 693 -16.62 76.89 -72.50
N ARG A 694 -17.92 77.05 -72.76
CA ARG A 694 -18.70 78.20 -72.28
C ARG A 694 -18.98 78.16 -70.78
N GLN A 695 -19.15 76.96 -70.20
CA GLN A 695 -19.59 76.80 -68.82
C GLN A 695 -18.44 76.44 -67.86
N MET A 696 -17.54 75.55 -68.25
CA MET A 696 -16.46 75.03 -67.40
C MET A 696 -15.13 75.73 -67.67
N ALA A 697 -14.72 75.84 -68.94
CA ALA A 697 -13.41 76.42 -69.26
C ALA A 697 -13.33 77.92 -68.96
N SER A 698 -14.44 78.65 -69.13
CA SER A 698 -14.59 80.06 -68.69
C SER A 698 -14.39 80.24 -67.18
N LEU A 699 -14.63 79.18 -66.40
CA LEU A 699 -14.44 79.12 -64.95
C LEU A 699 -13.13 78.41 -64.54
N GLY A 700 -12.18 78.27 -65.47
CA GLY A 700 -10.83 77.78 -65.19
C GLY A 700 -10.61 76.28 -65.36
N ALA A 701 -11.60 75.51 -65.82
CA ALA A 701 -11.36 74.12 -66.21
C ALA A 701 -10.56 74.02 -67.53
N PRO A 702 -9.90 72.88 -67.83
CA PRO A 702 -9.27 72.69 -69.13
C PRO A 702 -10.26 72.81 -70.29
N ALA A 703 -9.86 73.48 -71.38
CA ALA A 703 -10.67 73.60 -72.59
C ALA A 703 -10.80 72.27 -73.34
N SER A 704 -11.93 72.08 -74.03
CA SER A 704 -12.29 70.88 -74.78
C SER A 704 -11.24 70.47 -75.83
N SER A 705 -10.58 71.46 -76.44
CA SER A 705 -9.49 71.27 -77.42
C SER A 705 -8.30 70.47 -76.88
N ARG A 706 -8.10 70.41 -75.56
CA ARG A 706 -7.02 69.64 -74.92
C ARG A 706 -7.40 68.19 -74.60
N MET A 707 -8.61 67.75 -74.95
CA MET A 707 -9.20 66.48 -74.50
C MET A 707 -9.13 65.35 -75.55
N GLY A 708 -8.58 65.63 -76.73
CA GLY A 708 -8.47 64.68 -77.84
C GLY A 708 -9.77 64.50 -78.63
N GLU A 709 -9.79 63.51 -79.53
CA GLU A 709 -10.92 63.27 -80.46
C GLU A 709 -12.19 62.70 -79.78
N GLN A 710 -12.06 62.25 -78.53
CA GLN A 710 -13.14 61.64 -77.74
C GLN A 710 -13.31 62.41 -76.41
N PRO A 711 -13.71 63.70 -76.46
CA PRO A 711 -13.75 64.56 -75.27
C PRO A 711 -14.62 63.99 -74.16
N GLU A 712 -15.70 63.28 -74.49
CA GLU A 712 -16.62 62.67 -73.53
C GLU A 712 -15.93 61.69 -72.57
N LYS A 713 -14.85 61.00 -72.97
CA LYS A 713 -14.11 60.09 -72.09
C LYS A 713 -13.37 60.85 -70.99
N THR A 714 -12.78 61.99 -71.32
CA THR A 714 -12.08 62.85 -70.36
C THR A 714 -13.08 63.61 -69.50
N LEU A 715 -14.13 64.14 -70.12
CA LEU A 715 -15.16 64.93 -69.43
C LEU A 715 -15.97 64.14 -68.41
N MET A 716 -16.14 62.83 -68.61
CA MET A 716 -16.81 61.94 -67.66
C MET A 716 -16.17 61.99 -66.26
N GLN A 717 -14.84 62.22 -66.18
CA GLN A 717 -14.10 62.31 -64.92
C GLN A 717 -14.50 63.52 -64.06
N TYR A 718 -15.14 64.53 -64.66
CA TYR A 718 -15.60 65.72 -63.95
C TYR A 718 -17.05 65.61 -63.47
N CYS A 719 -17.83 64.64 -63.97
CA CYS A 719 -19.25 64.51 -63.64
C CYS A 719 -19.47 64.37 -62.14
N ASP A 720 -18.75 63.45 -61.50
CA ASP A 720 -18.92 63.18 -60.07
C ASP A 720 -18.50 64.39 -59.23
N SER A 721 -17.38 65.04 -59.57
CA SER A 721 -16.94 66.24 -58.85
C SER A 721 -17.91 67.43 -59.01
N ILE A 722 -18.58 67.55 -60.15
CA ILE A 722 -19.66 68.54 -60.34
C ILE A 722 -20.85 68.18 -59.44
N GLU A 723 -21.28 66.92 -59.42
CA GLU A 723 -22.40 66.47 -58.59
C GLU A 723 -22.12 66.59 -57.09
N ASP A 724 -20.89 66.32 -56.66
CA ASP A 724 -20.42 66.53 -55.30
C ASP A 724 -20.50 68.02 -54.93
N CYS A 725 -20.00 68.91 -55.80
CA CYS A 725 -20.12 70.35 -55.58
C CYS A 725 -21.58 70.80 -55.51
N LEU A 726 -22.44 70.27 -56.40
CA LEU A 726 -23.87 70.60 -56.39
C LEU A 726 -24.57 70.10 -55.12
N SER A 727 -24.15 69.00 -54.51
CA SER A 727 -24.76 68.45 -53.29
C SER A 727 -24.04 68.85 -52.00
N TRP A 728 -22.91 69.57 -52.10
CA TRP A 728 -22.03 69.94 -51.00
C TRP A 728 -22.74 70.61 -49.82
N HIS A 729 -23.65 71.55 -50.08
CA HIS A 729 -24.27 72.31 -48.99
C HIS A 729 -25.11 71.39 -48.08
N GLU A 730 -25.93 70.53 -48.67
CA GLU A 730 -26.80 69.62 -47.93
C GLU A 730 -26.05 68.42 -47.35
N ARG A 731 -25.13 67.83 -48.13
CA ARG A 731 -24.47 66.56 -47.76
C ARG A 731 -23.18 66.72 -46.97
N THR A 732 -22.52 67.87 -47.07
CA THR A 732 -21.21 68.11 -46.44
C THR A 732 -21.29 69.22 -45.42
N TRP A 733 -21.79 70.40 -45.81
CA TRP A 733 -21.74 71.57 -44.94
C TRP A 733 -22.72 71.53 -43.77
N LEU A 734 -24.01 71.29 -44.02
CA LEU A 734 -25.03 71.27 -42.96
C LEU A 734 -24.74 70.25 -41.84
N PRO A 735 -24.29 69.01 -42.15
CA PRO A 735 -23.88 68.07 -41.10
C PRO A 735 -22.72 68.56 -40.23
N LEU A 736 -21.71 69.20 -40.84
CA LEU A 736 -20.56 69.73 -40.10
C LEU A 736 -20.94 70.93 -39.23
N GLN A 737 -21.84 71.78 -39.72
CA GLN A 737 -22.41 72.87 -38.93
C GLN A 737 -23.20 72.33 -37.72
N GLN A 738 -23.92 71.21 -37.89
CA GLN A 738 -24.61 70.56 -36.77
C GLN A 738 -23.61 69.95 -35.77
N GLN A 739 -22.55 69.28 -36.24
CA GLN A 739 -21.51 68.73 -35.36
C GLN A 739 -20.84 69.81 -34.50
N LEU A 740 -20.57 70.99 -35.07
CA LEU A 740 -20.10 72.15 -34.32
C LEU A 740 -21.08 72.54 -33.20
N ALA A 741 -22.39 72.55 -33.49
CA ALA A 741 -23.41 72.85 -32.49
C ALA A 741 -23.48 71.78 -31.39
N ASP A 742 -23.31 70.51 -31.74
CA ASP A 742 -23.38 69.37 -30.81
C ASP A 742 -22.22 69.39 -29.79
N VAL A 743 -21.04 69.85 -30.19
CA VAL A 743 -19.90 70.11 -29.28
C VAL A 743 -20.00 71.47 -28.56
N GLY A 744 -21.16 72.14 -28.66
CA GLY A 744 -21.45 73.39 -27.96
C GLY A 744 -20.86 74.66 -28.60
N PHE A 745 -20.35 74.59 -29.84
CA PHE A 745 -19.83 75.76 -30.56
C PHE A 745 -20.97 76.63 -31.12
N ARG A 746 -20.93 77.94 -30.83
CA ARG A 746 -21.96 78.90 -31.25
C ARG A 746 -21.71 79.44 -32.66
N TRP A 747 -21.99 78.62 -33.68
CA TRP A 747 -21.76 78.94 -35.09
C TRP A 747 -22.33 80.31 -35.53
N GLU A 748 -23.59 80.60 -35.22
CA GLU A 748 -24.25 81.85 -35.65
C GLU A 748 -23.56 83.10 -35.07
N LYS A 749 -23.13 83.02 -33.80
CA LYS A 749 -22.39 84.11 -33.14
C LYS A 749 -21.02 84.31 -33.81
N PHE A 750 -20.30 83.21 -34.02
CA PHE A 750 -19.01 83.22 -34.69
C PHE A 750 -19.08 83.80 -36.10
N LEU A 751 -20.04 83.35 -36.92
CA LEU A 751 -20.17 83.80 -38.31
C LEU A 751 -20.54 85.27 -38.40
N ALA A 752 -21.39 85.79 -37.50
CA ALA A 752 -21.79 87.19 -37.45
C ALA A 752 -20.60 88.15 -37.24
N GLU A 753 -19.57 87.71 -36.53
CA GLU A 753 -18.34 88.48 -36.25
C GLU A 753 -17.35 88.51 -37.44
N GLN A 754 -17.57 87.69 -38.48
CA GLN A 754 -16.68 87.60 -39.64
C GLN A 754 -16.93 88.74 -40.66
N PRO A 755 -15.88 89.23 -41.35
CA PRO A 755 -16.05 90.29 -42.36
C PRO A 755 -16.84 89.80 -43.57
N ALA A 756 -17.66 90.67 -44.16
CA ALA A 756 -18.36 90.39 -45.40
C ALA A 756 -17.40 90.39 -46.60
N VAL A 757 -17.59 89.44 -47.53
CA VAL A 757 -16.83 89.37 -48.79
C VAL A 757 -17.71 89.84 -49.94
N LEU A 758 -17.19 90.71 -50.80
CA LEU A 758 -17.89 91.26 -51.96
C LEU A 758 -17.84 90.30 -53.15
N GLY A 759 -18.94 90.20 -53.92
CA GLY A 759 -19.03 89.39 -55.13
C GLY A 759 -20.31 88.53 -55.18
N ALA A 760 -20.60 87.93 -56.33
CA ALA A 760 -21.78 87.09 -56.51
C ALA A 760 -21.75 85.85 -55.61
N GLU A 761 -20.56 85.26 -55.40
CA GLU A 761 -20.31 84.12 -54.51
C GLU A 761 -19.75 84.52 -53.14
N GLY A 762 -19.88 85.80 -52.75
CA GLY A 762 -19.25 86.37 -51.54
C GLY A 762 -19.61 85.66 -50.24
N GLU A 763 -20.84 85.15 -50.10
CA GLU A 763 -21.27 84.42 -48.90
C GLU A 763 -20.48 83.12 -48.70
N LEU A 764 -20.23 82.37 -49.77
CA LEU A 764 -19.47 81.12 -49.72
C LEU A 764 -17.97 81.36 -49.50
N LEU A 765 -17.43 82.43 -50.10
CA LEU A 765 -16.05 82.85 -49.84
C LEU A 765 -15.84 83.30 -48.39
N ARG A 766 -16.80 84.05 -47.82
CA ARG A 766 -16.81 84.42 -46.40
C ARG A 766 -16.80 83.18 -45.51
N LEU A 767 -17.63 82.19 -45.83
CA LEU A 767 -17.70 80.93 -45.09
C LEU A 767 -16.36 80.18 -45.13
N GLY A 768 -15.77 80.02 -46.32
CA GLY A 768 -14.47 79.35 -46.47
C GLY A 768 -13.33 80.06 -45.72
N GLN A 769 -13.29 81.39 -45.78
CA GLN A 769 -12.32 82.20 -45.04
C GLN A 769 -12.54 82.16 -43.53
N ALA A 770 -13.79 82.24 -43.06
CA ALA A 770 -14.13 82.14 -41.65
C ALA A 770 -13.66 80.81 -41.05
N VAL A 771 -13.94 79.70 -41.74
CA VAL A 771 -13.51 78.38 -41.29
C VAL A 771 -11.98 78.30 -41.27
N SER A 772 -11.33 78.59 -42.40
CA SER A 772 -9.88 78.37 -42.57
C SER A 772 -9.02 79.27 -41.68
N ASN A 773 -9.41 80.55 -41.53
CA ASN A 773 -8.56 81.54 -40.88
C ASN A 773 -8.87 81.75 -39.39
N ALA A 774 -10.10 81.46 -38.95
CA ALA A 774 -10.54 81.75 -37.59
C ALA A 774 -11.07 80.51 -36.86
N LEU A 775 -11.94 79.71 -37.47
CA LEU A 775 -12.52 78.55 -36.78
C LEU A 775 -11.49 77.46 -36.50
N LEU A 776 -10.69 77.06 -37.49
CA LEU A 776 -9.73 75.97 -37.33
C LEU A 776 -8.72 76.24 -36.19
N PRO A 777 -8.13 77.45 -36.03
CA PRO A 777 -7.33 77.78 -34.85
C PRO A 777 -8.07 77.67 -33.51
N ILE A 778 -9.36 78.05 -33.46
CA ILE A 778 -10.18 77.96 -32.25
C ILE A 778 -10.44 76.49 -31.87
N LEU A 779 -10.74 75.64 -32.86
CA LEU A 779 -10.92 74.21 -32.64
C LEU A 779 -9.61 73.53 -32.23
N ASP A 780 -8.47 73.90 -32.82
CA ASP A 780 -7.15 73.38 -32.43
C ASP A 780 -6.80 73.74 -30.97
N SER A 781 -7.08 74.99 -30.55
CA SER A 781 -6.93 75.40 -29.15
C SER A 781 -7.79 74.56 -28.20
N ARG A 782 -9.04 74.27 -28.59
CA ARG A 782 -9.95 73.44 -27.79
C ARG A 782 -9.49 71.98 -27.74
N HIS A 783 -9.06 71.42 -28.86
CA HIS A 783 -8.49 70.08 -28.97
C HIS A 783 -7.29 69.91 -28.03
N LYS A 784 -6.33 70.84 -28.07
CA LYS A 784 -5.17 70.86 -27.16
C LYS A 784 -5.57 70.94 -25.69
N LYS A 785 -6.61 71.71 -25.35
CA LYS A 785 -7.12 71.81 -23.98
C LYS A 785 -7.67 70.48 -23.47
N LEU A 786 -8.41 69.75 -24.29
CA LEU A 786 -8.89 68.41 -23.95
C LEU A 786 -7.72 67.43 -23.77
N ARG A 787 -6.72 67.49 -24.65
CA ARG A 787 -5.51 66.66 -24.54
C ARG A 787 -4.76 66.90 -23.23
N VAL A 788 -4.69 68.14 -22.73
CA VAL A 788 -4.12 68.44 -21.41
C VAL A 788 -4.89 67.75 -20.28
N LEU A 789 -6.23 67.77 -20.32
CA LEU A 789 -7.06 67.12 -19.30
C LEU A 789 -6.90 65.59 -19.31
N GLU A 790 -6.83 64.97 -20.50
CA GLU A 790 -6.53 63.54 -20.65
C GLU A 790 -5.17 63.19 -20.05
N LEU A 791 -4.12 63.95 -20.40
CA LEU A 791 -2.78 63.78 -19.84
C LEU A 791 -2.79 63.96 -18.31
N GLU A 792 -3.54 64.91 -17.76
CA GLU A 792 -3.64 65.06 -16.30
C GLU A 792 -4.32 63.86 -15.61
N GLU A 793 -5.33 63.27 -16.24
CA GLU A 793 -6.03 62.08 -15.74
C GLU A 793 -5.14 60.83 -15.82
N GLU A 794 -4.50 60.59 -16.97
CA GLU A 794 -3.53 59.50 -17.16
C GLU A 794 -2.41 59.57 -16.10
N PHE A 795 -1.93 60.77 -15.79
CA PHE A 795 -0.88 60.97 -14.80
C PHE A 795 -1.37 60.76 -13.35
N ARG A 796 -2.61 61.16 -13.06
CA ARG A 796 -3.25 60.92 -11.76
C ARG A 796 -3.43 59.42 -11.52
N ASP A 797 -3.84 58.70 -12.54
CA ASP A 797 -3.97 57.24 -12.51
C ASP A 797 -2.63 56.56 -12.27
N LEU A 798 -1.59 56.97 -13.00
CA LEU A 798 -0.23 56.45 -12.83
C LEU A 798 0.29 56.69 -11.39
N LYS A 799 0.01 57.86 -10.80
CA LYS A 799 0.33 58.18 -9.40
C LYS A 799 -0.49 57.37 -8.39
N GLY A 800 -1.74 57.02 -8.72
CA GLY A 800 -2.67 56.32 -7.83
C GLY A 800 -2.46 54.80 -7.73
N ARG A 801 -1.83 54.18 -8.73
CA ARG A 801 -1.74 52.70 -8.87
C ARG A 801 -0.72 52.01 -7.97
N HIS A 802 0.02 52.72 -7.12
CA HIS A 802 1.07 52.10 -6.29
C HIS A 802 0.98 52.50 -4.80
N LYS A 803 0.46 51.58 -3.97
CA LYS A 803 0.54 51.67 -2.50
C LYS A 803 1.81 50.99 -1.99
N PRO A 804 2.55 51.59 -1.04
CA PRO A 804 3.80 51.01 -0.55
C PRO A 804 3.56 49.83 0.40
N THR A 805 4.30 48.73 0.22
CA THR A 805 4.46 47.64 1.22
C THR A 805 5.65 46.73 0.87
N PRO A 806 6.20 45.94 1.81
CA PRO A 806 6.94 46.29 3.01
C PRO A 806 8.47 46.39 2.79
N ARG A 807 9.15 46.90 3.83
CA ARG A 807 10.56 47.30 3.87
C ARG A 807 11.56 46.13 3.79
N SER A 808 12.69 46.42 3.13
CA SER A 808 14.02 45.76 3.15
C SER A 808 14.43 44.82 2.00
N SER A 809 13.58 44.54 1.00
CA SER A 809 14.00 43.76 -0.18
C SER A 809 14.56 44.64 -1.33
N ARG A 810 15.36 44.05 -2.24
CA ARG A 810 15.82 44.71 -3.48
C ARG A 810 14.64 45.19 -4.34
N ALA A 811 13.57 44.40 -4.43
CA ALA A 811 12.29 44.79 -5.05
C ALA A 811 11.72 46.08 -4.44
N ALA A 812 11.65 46.18 -3.11
CA ALA A 812 11.11 47.37 -2.45
C ALA A 812 11.93 48.63 -2.77
N LYS A 813 13.27 48.52 -2.93
CA LYS A 813 14.12 49.66 -3.31
C LYS A 813 13.80 50.15 -4.73
N ILE A 814 13.66 49.23 -5.69
CA ILE A 814 13.33 49.54 -7.09
C ILE A 814 11.94 50.20 -7.17
N LEU A 815 10.95 49.67 -6.45
CA LEU A 815 9.59 50.23 -6.44
C LEU A 815 9.51 51.62 -5.80
N VAL A 816 10.28 51.87 -4.74
CA VAL A 816 10.38 53.20 -4.13
C VAL A 816 11.03 54.20 -5.08
N GLN A 817 12.09 53.79 -5.80
CA GLN A 817 12.72 54.65 -6.82
C GLN A 817 11.75 54.96 -7.97
N LEU A 818 11.02 53.96 -8.47
CA LEU A 818 10.03 54.13 -9.53
C LEU A 818 8.90 55.07 -9.09
N GLN A 819 8.35 54.87 -7.89
CA GLN A 819 7.30 55.72 -7.34
C GLN A 819 7.76 57.17 -7.15
N LYS A 820 8.99 57.35 -6.66
CA LYS A 820 9.58 58.68 -6.49
C LYS A 820 9.74 59.38 -7.84
N ALA A 821 10.25 58.68 -8.85
CA ALA A 821 10.43 59.22 -10.19
C ALA A 821 9.09 59.62 -10.85
N ILE A 822 8.04 58.81 -10.69
CA ILE A 822 6.68 59.16 -11.16
C ILE A 822 6.15 60.41 -10.43
N HIS A 823 6.38 60.52 -9.12
CA HIS A 823 5.87 61.65 -8.35
C HIS A 823 6.56 62.97 -8.68
N GLU A 824 7.89 62.91 -8.85
CA GLU A 824 8.77 64.05 -9.16
C GLU A 824 8.90 64.33 -10.66
N GLU A 825 8.26 63.54 -11.52
CA GLU A 825 8.32 63.68 -13.00
C GLU A 825 9.75 63.54 -13.57
N ASP A 826 10.63 62.83 -12.86
CA ASP A 826 12.02 62.64 -13.25
C ASP A 826 12.17 61.48 -14.24
N CYS A 827 12.23 61.83 -15.53
CA CYS A 827 12.35 60.87 -16.63
C CYS A 827 13.62 60.02 -16.56
N ARG A 828 14.72 60.58 -16.02
CA ARG A 828 15.99 59.85 -15.90
C ARG A 828 15.91 58.84 -14.77
N ALA A 829 15.45 59.25 -13.60
CA ALA A 829 15.28 58.35 -12.46
C ALA A 829 14.25 57.25 -12.76
N TYR A 830 13.22 57.56 -13.57
CA TYR A 830 12.24 56.58 -14.03
C TYR A 830 12.89 55.50 -14.89
N ARG A 831 13.69 55.88 -15.89
CA ARG A 831 14.42 54.94 -16.77
C ARG A 831 15.34 54.03 -15.97
N GLU A 832 16.13 54.60 -15.06
CA GLU A 832 17.04 53.83 -14.21
C GLU A 832 16.28 52.79 -13.34
N ALA A 833 15.14 53.17 -12.75
CA ALA A 833 14.31 52.24 -11.97
C ALA A 833 13.62 51.18 -12.83
N TYR A 834 13.16 51.55 -14.04
CA TYR A 834 12.55 50.64 -15.01
C TYR A 834 13.54 49.58 -15.49
N ASP A 835 14.76 49.98 -15.85
CA ASP A 835 15.81 49.06 -16.30
C ASP A 835 16.21 48.06 -15.21
N LEU A 836 16.30 48.51 -13.95
CA LEU A 836 16.54 47.63 -12.81
C LEU A 836 15.40 46.63 -12.59
N LEU A 837 14.15 47.05 -12.81
CA LEU A 837 12.99 46.16 -12.73
C LEU A 837 12.98 45.15 -13.89
N LEU A 838 13.32 45.60 -15.11
CA LEU A 838 13.43 44.76 -16.30
C LEU A 838 14.53 43.72 -16.13
N GLU A 839 15.70 44.11 -15.64
CA GLU A 839 16.81 43.21 -15.32
C GLU A 839 16.36 42.15 -14.31
N LEU A 840 15.66 42.56 -13.23
CA LEU A 840 15.15 41.63 -12.23
C LEU A 840 14.13 40.66 -12.85
N LYS A 841 13.13 41.17 -13.59
CA LYS A 841 12.10 40.34 -14.26
C LYS A 841 12.67 39.43 -15.35
N SER A 842 13.76 39.80 -16.01
CA SER A 842 14.43 38.93 -16.99
C SER A 842 14.94 37.62 -16.37
N ARG A 843 15.19 37.62 -15.04
CA ARG A 843 15.61 36.44 -14.28
C ARG A 843 14.43 35.57 -13.80
N GLN A 844 13.18 35.96 -14.08
CA GLN A 844 11.99 35.18 -13.71
C GLN A 844 12.00 33.78 -14.33
N ALA A 845 12.42 33.67 -15.61
CA ALA A 845 12.50 32.39 -16.30
C ALA A 845 13.49 31.42 -15.62
N ASP A 846 14.64 31.93 -15.16
CA ASP A 846 15.60 31.13 -14.39
C ASP A 846 15.04 30.74 -13.01
N LEU A 847 14.19 31.57 -12.40
CA LEU A 847 13.59 31.28 -11.08
C LEU A 847 12.55 30.17 -11.20
N ASP A 848 11.71 30.23 -12.23
CA ASP A 848 10.69 29.22 -12.50
C ASP A 848 11.36 27.89 -12.88
N LEU A 849 12.41 27.93 -13.71
CA LEU A 849 13.25 26.77 -14.01
C LEU A 849 13.86 26.18 -12.73
N ARG A 850 14.48 27.01 -11.88
CA ARG A 850 15.08 26.59 -10.61
C ARG A 850 14.05 25.91 -9.70
N ARG A 851 12.85 26.50 -9.53
CA ARG A 851 11.77 25.93 -8.70
C ARG A 851 11.28 24.60 -9.25
N GLY A 852 11.07 24.50 -10.56
CA GLY A 852 10.64 23.26 -11.21
C GLY A 852 11.66 22.14 -11.04
N LEU A 853 12.94 22.41 -11.27
CA LEU A 853 14.02 21.44 -11.15
C LEU A 853 14.27 21.04 -9.67
N LEU A 854 14.23 21.99 -8.73
CA LEU A 854 14.34 21.69 -7.30
C LEU A 854 13.19 20.81 -6.82
N SER A 855 11.95 21.09 -7.25
CA SER A 855 10.78 20.29 -6.89
C SER A 855 10.88 18.85 -7.40
N LYS A 856 11.30 18.67 -8.67
CA LYS A 856 11.59 17.34 -9.24
C LYS A 856 12.65 16.59 -8.43
N LEU A 857 13.75 17.26 -8.09
CA LEU A 857 14.85 16.66 -7.31
C LEU A 857 14.43 16.32 -5.89
N GLU A 858 13.66 17.19 -5.23
CA GLU A 858 13.22 17.04 -3.83
C GLU A 858 12.38 15.78 -3.61
N SER A 859 11.62 15.35 -4.63
CA SER A 859 10.85 14.11 -4.57
C SER A 859 11.69 12.85 -4.35
N ALA A 860 12.95 12.85 -4.83
CA ALA A 860 13.85 11.71 -4.74
C ALA A 860 15.08 11.97 -3.85
N ALA A 861 15.45 13.22 -3.59
CA ALA A 861 16.63 13.59 -2.80
C ALA A 861 16.42 14.94 -2.08
N PRO A 862 15.61 14.97 -1.01
CA PRO A 862 15.23 16.22 -0.33
C PRO A 862 16.42 16.94 0.29
N ALA A 863 17.38 16.21 0.87
CA ALA A 863 18.59 16.79 1.45
C ALA A 863 19.47 17.44 0.37
N TRP A 864 19.55 16.83 -0.82
CA TRP A 864 20.32 17.37 -1.94
C TRP A 864 19.66 18.63 -2.53
N ALA A 865 18.34 18.59 -2.74
CA ALA A 865 17.57 19.76 -3.16
C ALA A 865 17.70 20.92 -2.16
N ALA A 866 17.62 20.64 -0.85
CA ALA A 866 17.83 21.63 0.20
C ALA A 866 19.25 22.21 0.19
N ALA A 867 20.28 21.39 -0.05
CA ALA A 867 21.66 21.83 -0.11
C ALA A 867 21.91 22.79 -1.29
N ILE A 868 21.31 22.53 -2.46
CA ILE A 868 21.34 23.42 -3.63
C ILE A 868 20.51 24.68 -3.39
N ARG A 869 19.30 24.55 -2.83
CA ARG A 869 18.41 25.67 -2.48
C ARG A 869 19.13 26.69 -1.59
N ASN A 870 19.81 26.19 -0.55
CA ASN A 870 20.55 26.98 0.42
C ASN A 870 21.99 27.31 -0.03
N ARG A 871 22.40 26.89 -1.24
CA ARG A 871 23.73 27.13 -1.81
C ARG A 871 24.88 26.70 -0.87
N THR A 872 24.70 25.58 -0.18
CA THR A 872 25.64 25.10 0.86
C THR A 872 26.84 24.38 0.27
N GLY A 873 28.05 24.73 0.73
CA GLY A 873 29.29 24.04 0.36
C GLY A 873 29.50 23.94 -1.16
N VAL A 874 29.71 22.71 -1.66
CA VAL A 874 29.91 22.45 -3.10
C VAL A 874 28.66 22.67 -3.95
N HIS A 875 27.47 22.67 -3.34
CA HIS A 875 26.18 22.83 -4.02
C HIS A 875 25.78 24.28 -4.29
N GLY A 876 26.58 25.25 -3.83
CA GLY A 876 26.43 26.66 -4.18
C GLY A 876 27.17 27.08 -5.46
N ARG A 877 27.89 26.15 -6.11
CA ARG A 877 28.65 26.42 -7.34
C ARG A 877 27.74 26.46 -8.57
N GLY A 878 28.25 26.98 -9.67
CA GLY A 878 27.55 27.06 -10.97
C GLY A 878 27.51 25.75 -11.76
N GLU A 879 28.29 24.75 -11.35
CA GLU A 879 28.35 23.44 -11.98
C GLU A 879 28.43 22.35 -10.90
N PRO A 880 27.86 21.15 -11.16
CA PRO A 880 27.99 20.02 -10.24
C PRO A 880 29.47 19.59 -10.10
N PRO A 881 29.92 19.12 -8.93
CA PRO A 881 31.34 18.86 -8.68
C PRO A 881 32.01 17.84 -9.61
N ARG A 882 31.27 16.79 -10.01
CA ARG A 882 31.67 15.69 -10.90
C ARG A 882 30.41 15.09 -11.54
N ASP A 883 30.55 13.94 -12.20
CA ASP A 883 29.44 13.17 -12.78
C ASP A 883 28.33 12.89 -11.74
N PRO A 884 27.16 13.53 -11.87
CA PRO A 884 26.04 13.33 -10.96
C PRO A 884 25.42 11.93 -11.05
N ALA A 885 25.51 11.26 -12.20
CA ALA A 885 24.94 9.92 -12.36
C ALA A 885 25.76 8.89 -11.57
N ALA A 886 27.09 8.98 -11.64
CA ALA A 886 27.97 8.16 -10.82
C ALA A 886 27.80 8.46 -9.31
N ALA A 887 27.63 9.73 -8.94
CA ALA A 887 27.36 10.13 -7.56
C ALA A 887 26.00 9.64 -7.03
N TRP A 888 24.98 9.58 -7.89
CA TRP A 888 23.67 9.01 -7.56
C TRP A 888 23.74 7.52 -7.26
N ILE A 889 24.39 6.73 -8.14
CA ILE A 889 24.59 5.29 -7.92
C ILE A 889 25.39 5.06 -6.64
N TRP A 890 26.47 5.82 -6.42
CA TRP A 890 27.24 5.73 -5.18
C TRP A 890 26.37 5.98 -3.95
N ARG A 891 25.51 7.01 -4.00
CA ARG A 891 24.64 7.34 -2.86
C ARG A 891 23.56 6.30 -2.62
N GLN A 892 22.95 5.76 -3.67
CA GLN A 892 21.98 4.65 -3.56
C GLN A 892 22.63 3.40 -2.95
N LEU A 893 23.85 3.05 -3.34
CA LEU A 893 24.59 1.95 -2.73
C LEU A 893 24.92 2.23 -1.27
N ASN A 894 25.35 3.46 -0.93
CA ASN A 894 25.64 3.83 0.45
C ASN A 894 24.39 3.80 1.34
N ASP A 895 23.27 4.39 0.89
CA ASP A 895 22.01 4.39 1.66
C ASP A 895 21.44 2.98 1.83
N GLU A 896 21.55 2.12 0.82
CA GLU A 896 21.14 0.72 0.92
C GLU A 896 22.02 -0.09 1.89
N LEU A 897 23.33 0.17 1.92
CA LEU A 897 24.23 -0.44 2.89
C LEU A 897 23.99 0.08 4.32
N ASP A 898 23.76 1.39 4.48
CA ASP A 898 23.42 2.00 5.76
C ASP A 898 22.09 1.44 6.28
N ARG A 899 21.05 1.32 5.43
CA ARG A 899 19.76 0.68 5.76
C ARG A 899 19.95 -0.76 6.25
N ARG A 900 20.77 -1.54 5.55
CA ARG A 900 21.08 -2.93 5.95
C ARG A 900 21.86 -2.98 7.27
N ALA A 901 22.70 -1.99 7.54
CA ALA A 901 23.47 -1.90 8.79
C ALA A 901 22.66 -1.40 9.99
N GLU A 902 21.56 -0.66 9.79
CA GLU A 902 20.67 -0.19 10.87
C GLU A 902 19.92 -1.35 11.56
N VAL A 903 19.70 -2.47 10.86
CA VAL A 903 19.00 -3.63 11.41
C VAL A 903 19.96 -4.54 12.17
N SER A 904 20.02 -4.37 13.50
CA SER A 904 20.78 -5.28 14.35
C SER A 904 20.08 -6.63 14.49
N LEU A 905 20.66 -7.67 13.88
CA LEU A 905 20.22 -9.06 14.02
C LEU A 905 20.20 -9.50 15.50
N GLU A 906 21.20 -9.10 16.28
CA GLU A 906 21.29 -9.38 17.72
C GLU A 906 20.13 -8.76 18.50
N ALA A 907 19.75 -7.51 18.17
CA ALA A 907 18.63 -6.84 18.81
C ALA A 907 17.28 -7.49 18.47
N LEU A 908 17.08 -7.92 17.21
CA LEU A 908 15.88 -8.66 16.80
C LEU A 908 15.80 -10.03 17.48
N GLN A 909 16.91 -10.77 17.54
CA GLN A 909 16.98 -12.06 18.25
C GLN A 909 16.65 -11.91 19.74
N SER A 910 17.23 -10.92 20.42
CA SER A 910 16.95 -10.64 21.84
C SER A 910 15.48 -10.29 22.09
N LYS A 911 14.84 -9.52 21.19
CA LYS A 911 13.40 -9.20 21.29
C LYS A 911 12.52 -10.43 21.07
N ILE A 912 12.85 -11.29 20.11
CA ILE A 912 12.12 -12.53 19.84
C ILE A 912 12.20 -13.46 21.05
N GLU A 913 13.37 -13.59 21.68
CA GLU A 913 13.55 -14.45 22.85
C GLU A 913 12.73 -13.95 24.06
N LYS A 914 12.74 -12.64 24.33
CA LYS A 914 11.88 -12.04 25.36
C LYS A 914 10.39 -12.25 25.11
N LEU A 915 9.93 -12.10 23.87
CA LEU A 915 8.52 -12.33 23.53
C LEU A 915 8.14 -13.80 23.66
N ARG A 916 9.07 -14.72 23.33
CA ARG A 916 8.86 -16.16 23.50
C ARG A 916 8.68 -16.54 24.97
N GLU A 917 9.50 -15.98 25.87
CA GLU A 917 9.34 -16.15 27.31
C GLU A 917 8.00 -15.59 27.82
N GLN A 918 7.56 -14.44 27.28
CA GLN A 918 6.26 -13.85 27.64
C GLN A 918 5.07 -14.70 27.19
N VAL A 919 5.09 -15.25 25.97
CA VAL A 919 4.07 -16.19 25.49
C VAL A 919 4.02 -17.41 26.39
N GLN A 920 5.18 -17.97 26.72
CA GLN A 920 5.28 -19.15 27.57
C GLN A 920 4.79 -18.95 29.01
N ASN A 921 4.84 -17.73 29.55
CA ASN A 921 4.31 -17.44 30.90
C ASN A 921 2.79 -17.27 30.92
N ILE A 922 2.15 -17.07 29.75
CA ILE A 922 0.70 -16.93 29.62
C ILE A 922 0.04 -18.29 29.35
N GLU A 923 0.76 -19.21 28.71
CA GLU A 923 0.41 -20.63 28.57
C GLU A 923 0.54 -21.39 29.90
#